data_AF-R4WFL6-F1
#
_entry.id   AF-R4WFL6-F1
#
_cell.length_a   1.000
_cell.length_b   1.000
_cell.length_c   1.000
_cell.angle_alpha   90.00
_cell.angle_beta   90.00
_cell.angle_gamma   90.00
#
_symmetry.space_group_name_H-M   'P 1'
#
loop_
_entity.id
_entity.type
_entity.pdbx_description
1 polymer ?
#
loop_
_entity_poly.entity_id
_entity_poly.type
_entity_poly.pdbx_seq_one_letter_code
_entity_poly.pdbx_strand_id
1 'polypeptide(L)'
;MTEEIRNAILKLGGTPDYLRTDQLGTLIAAQFGRLSAVDSISALRGLDSTHVTRAIVTGYYAPHDGGGGIYEYDASDKQSADNGGTVIVANDAARWKLCLNGDSVTARQFGLKGDGVTDDAPANRRFLTACMAQNLNAQYTDGVYLFATTSGSNNVLIPAPSGIVMYGVGNVIFKAADGLNSTRNYGFNFIGPEGSTASNTVNGLTVRNITFDHNGANNLPRAGQTPKNAAVLVLYGSDITVEDCATVNNPGRQGFSFGTADANGTPTCSHIMVRRIRARNVAQSVPGNTVASDHSTVYVIAQDFHVFDVTCWNDSPCSVSTCVEFHGSSGHVDGIRAYNYAQLANFAALVCDTHHTTFGPDLRGEQLLGGITFWCAAGRMLDAKVTGGYFRFRYNVVSSFNALQNVAAGANFSLSFCNVDFAYEGGDQTVNIPAGLAIGNFKRLVFNRNRARGILGRALQVSTPDTTTPASIEAIGNVFEDCSNTTLGGGAYNSAIAIAPAACVFDRISISGNTAKKCKTYLWVITDAAITINELESFDNMIDASMKQTGSIGWNNPVLAPGSIQLRHTDNMPAEPSVRASVGSVILDATTGVQWERIGAGESRVGWAARSVGNAPPTTNYWSIGSRVLNAVPATGQPEGWVCVTTGTPGTWKPLANIQ
;
A
#
# COMPACT_ATOMS: atom_id res chain seq x y z
N MET A 1 46.33 -21.37 -68.21
CA MET A 1 46.63 -21.81 -66.83
C MET A 1 48.12 -22.13 -66.75
N THR A 2 48.88 -21.48 -65.84
CA THR A 2 50.31 -21.80 -65.65
C THR A 2 50.46 -23.12 -64.88
N GLU A 3 51.62 -23.77 -64.98
CA GLU A 3 51.92 -25.03 -64.27
C GLU A 3 51.83 -24.86 -62.74
N GLU A 4 52.16 -23.67 -62.23
CA GLU A 4 52.01 -23.29 -60.82
C GLU A 4 50.53 -23.27 -60.39
N ILE A 5 49.64 -22.66 -61.19
CA ILE A 5 48.20 -22.62 -60.92
C ILE A 5 47.60 -24.03 -60.98
N ARG A 6 47.99 -24.83 -61.97
CA ARG A 6 47.58 -26.24 -62.09
C ARG A 6 47.97 -27.06 -60.86
N ASN A 7 49.21 -26.91 -60.40
CA ASN A 7 49.72 -27.63 -59.23
C ASN A 7 49.02 -27.17 -57.94
N ALA A 8 48.67 -25.89 -57.83
CA ALA A 8 47.88 -25.38 -56.70
C ALA A 8 46.45 -25.96 -56.69
N ILE A 9 45.79 -26.06 -57.85
CA ILE A 9 44.46 -26.69 -58.01
C ILE A 9 44.49 -28.15 -57.55
N LEU A 10 45.48 -28.92 -57.99
CA LEU A 10 45.65 -30.32 -57.58
C LEU A 10 45.92 -30.47 -56.08
N LYS A 11 46.75 -29.59 -55.50
CA LYS A 11 47.04 -29.59 -54.04
C LYS A 11 45.82 -29.29 -53.18
N LEU A 12 44.86 -28.54 -53.70
CA LEU A 12 43.59 -28.25 -53.04
C LEU A 12 42.50 -29.30 -53.34
N GLY A 13 42.86 -30.42 -53.99
CA GLY A 13 41.94 -31.53 -54.29
C GLY A 13 41.03 -31.29 -55.50
N GLY A 14 41.28 -30.26 -56.31
CA GLY A 14 40.53 -29.99 -57.53
C GLY A 14 41.10 -30.68 -58.77
N THR A 15 40.27 -30.81 -59.81
CA THR A 15 40.71 -31.27 -61.15
C THR A 15 40.95 -30.06 -62.04
N PRO A 16 42.18 -29.85 -62.56
CA PRO A 16 42.47 -28.75 -63.47
C PRO A 16 41.71 -28.89 -64.78
N ASP A 17 41.01 -27.83 -65.18
CA ASP A 17 40.42 -27.70 -66.51
C ASP A 17 40.85 -26.35 -67.12
N TYR A 18 41.52 -26.45 -68.27
CA TYR A 18 42.21 -25.34 -68.91
C TYR A 18 41.25 -24.31 -69.55
N LEU A 19 39.95 -24.62 -69.63
CA LEU A 19 38.93 -23.74 -70.18
C LEU A 19 38.32 -22.81 -69.13
N ARG A 20 38.56 -23.05 -67.83
CA ARG A 20 38.09 -22.20 -66.74
C ARG A 20 39.24 -21.47 -66.06
N THR A 21 39.07 -20.16 -65.90
CA THR A 21 40.07 -19.27 -65.30
C THR A 21 39.87 -19.04 -63.80
N ASP A 22 38.74 -19.48 -63.24
CA ASP A 22 38.33 -19.23 -61.84
C ASP A 22 38.59 -20.39 -60.87
N GLN A 23 38.99 -21.55 -61.37
CA GLN A 23 39.07 -22.81 -60.60
C GLN A 23 39.89 -22.73 -59.33
N LEU A 24 41.08 -22.12 -59.39
CA LEU A 24 41.95 -21.98 -58.23
C LEU A 24 41.29 -21.10 -57.15
N GLY A 25 40.61 -20.02 -57.57
CA GLY A 25 39.84 -19.17 -56.67
C GLY A 25 38.67 -19.92 -56.01
N THR A 26 37.92 -20.71 -56.79
CA THR A 26 36.81 -21.53 -56.28
C THR A 26 37.28 -22.56 -55.24
N LEU A 27 38.42 -23.21 -55.47
CA LEU A 27 38.97 -24.21 -54.54
C LEU A 27 39.53 -23.59 -53.27
N ILE A 28 40.21 -22.43 -53.37
CA ILE A 28 40.68 -21.70 -52.19
C ILE A 28 39.49 -21.26 -51.33
N ALA A 29 38.43 -20.72 -51.96
CA ALA A 29 37.20 -20.33 -51.26
C ALA A 29 36.49 -21.52 -50.60
N ALA A 30 36.40 -22.65 -51.30
CA ALA A 30 35.81 -23.88 -50.77
C ALA A 30 36.59 -24.45 -49.57
N GLN A 31 37.92 -24.30 -49.57
CA GLN A 31 38.80 -24.90 -48.57
C GLN A 31 39.08 -24.01 -47.36
N PHE A 32 39.02 -22.67 -47.50
CA PHE A 32 39.44 -21.72 -46.46
C PHE A 32 38.45 -20.57 -46.15
N GLY A 33 37.41 -20.35 -46.96
CA GLY A 33 36.72 -19.05 -47.02
C GLY A 33 35.40 -18.87 -46.30
N ARG A 34 34.87 -19.85 -45.56
CA ARG A 34 33.47 -19.76 -45.06
C ARG A 34 33.28 -19.06 -43.72
N LEU A 35 34.35 -18.71 -43.00
CA LEU A 35 34.30 -18.01 -41.71
C LEU A 35 35.10 -16.71 -41.79
N SER A 36 34.50 -15.59 -41.40
CA SER A 36 35.19 -14.30 -41.27
C SER A 36 35.03 -13.73 -39.86
N ALA A 37 36.02 -13.01 -39.34
CA ALA A 37 35.88 -12.21 -38.13
C ALA A 37 35.82 -10.74 -38.53
N VAL A 38 34.81 -10.02 -38.03
CA VAL A 38 34.58 -8.60 -38.36
C VAL A 38 34.29 -7.78 -37.12
N ASP A 39 34.67 -6.51 -37.17
CA ASP A 39 34.69 -5.64 -35.99
C ASP A 39 33.33 -5.00 -35.64
N SER A 40 32.37 -5.03 -36.57
CA SER A 40 31.06 -4.38 -36.42
C SER A 40 29.96 -5.00 -37.28
N ILE A 41 28.69 -4.70 -36.98
CA ILE A 41 27.54 -5.02 -37.84
C ILE A 41 27.63 -4.31 -39.18
N SER A 42 28.22 -3.11 -39.23
CA SER A 42 28.50 -2.41 -40.49
C SER A 42 29.45 -3.23 -41.37
N ALA A 43 30.51 -3.79 -40.79
CA ALA A 43 31.44 -4.65 -41.49
C ALA A 43 30.80 -5.99 -41.92
N LEU A 44 29.91 -6.57 -41.09
CA LEU A 44 29.12 -7.75 -41.46
C LEU A 44 28.30 -7.52 -42.74
N ARG A 45 27.68 -6.34 -42.88
CA ARG A 45 26.89 -5.99 -44.08
C ARG A 45 27.73 -5.90 -45.36
N GLY A 46 29.04 -5.70 -45.22
CA GLY A 46 30.00 -5.63 -46.33
C GLY A 46 30.57 -6.98 -46.75
N LEU A 47 30.25 -8.08 -46.06
CA LEU A 47 30.73 -9.41 -46.45
C LEU A 47 30.05 -9.90 -47.72
N ASP A 48 30.82 -10.55 -48.58
CA ASP A 48 30.33 -11.24 -49.77
C ASP A 48 29.86 -12.65 -49.40
N SER A 49 28.54 -12.85 -49.43
CA SER A 49 27.89 -14.11 -49.05
C SER A 49 28.16 -15.29 -50.01
N THR A 50 28.75 -15.04 -51.19
CA THR A 50 29.18 -16.10 -52.11
C THR A 50 30.45 -16.80 -51.62
N HIS A 51 31.24 -16.12 -50.77
CA HIS A 51 32.49 -16.63 -50.22
C HIS A 51 32.35 -16.97 -48.73
N VAL A 52 31.72 -16.08 -47.95
CA VAL A 52 31.59 -16.22 -46.50
C VAL A 52 30.18 -16.68 -46.14
N THR A 53 30.05 -17.74 -45.34
CA THR A 53 28.74 -18.23 -44.88
C THR A 53 28.55 -18.17 -43.37
N ARG A 54 29.62 -17.88 -42.61
CA ARG A 54 29.62 -17.67 -41.16
C ARG A 54 30.50 -16.48 -40.80
N ALA A 55 30.12 -15.72 -39.78
CA ALA A 55 30.88 -14.58 -39.31
C ALA A 55 30.92 -14.53 -37.78
N ILE A 56 32.06 -14.14 -37.21
CA ILE A 56 32.20 -13.74 -35.80
C ILE A 56 32.26 -12.21 -35.77
N VAL A 57 31.22 -11.59 -35.25
CA VAL A 57 31.16 -10.13 -35.07
C VAL A 57 31.62 -9.82 -33.65
N THR A 58 32.65 -8.99 -33.48
CA THR A 58 33.23 -8.71 -32.15
C THR A 58 32.57 -7.55 -31.40
N GLY A 59 31.65 -6.83 -32.05
CA GLY A 59 30.84 -5.77 -31.45
C GLY A 59 29.80 -5.22 -32.43
N TYR A 60 28.87 -4.39 -31.96
CA TYR A 60 27.83 -3.83 -32.81
C TYR A 60 28.36 -2.67 -33.67
N TYR A 61 29.01 -1.70 -33.03
CA TYR A 61 29.63 -0.52 -33.62
C TYR A 61 31.15 -0.64 -33.68
N ALA A 62 31.78 -1.22 -32.65
CA ALA A 62 33.22 -1.40 -32.55
C ALA A 62 33.56 -2.63 -31.70
N PRO A 63 34.77 -3.20 -31.84
CA PRO A 63 35.17 -4.37 -31.05
C PRO A 63 34.99 -4.14 -29.55
N HIS A 64 34.53 -5.17 -28.85
CA HIS A 64 34.37 -5.19 -27.39
C HIS A 64 33.27 -4.28 -26.81
N ASP A 65 32.36 -3.75 -27.64
CA ASP A 65 31.20 -2.99 -27.15
C ASP A 65 30.05 -3.85 -26.59
N GLY A 66 30.22 -5.18 -26.62
CA GLY A 66 29.29 -6.19 -26.10
C GLY A 66 28.13 -6.54 -27.05
N GLY A 67 28.05 -5.93 -28.23
CA GLY A 67 26.99 -6.15 -29.21
C GLY A 67 27.31 -7.13 -30.33
N GLY A 68 28.39 -7.91 -30.16
CA GLY A 68 28.83 -8.94 -31.10
C GLY A 68 28.02 -10.24 -31.03
N GLY A 69 28.39 -11.18 -31.89
CA GLY A 69 27.75 -12.50 -31.97
C GLY A 69 28.27 -13.32 -33.14
N ILE A 70 27.91 -14.60 -33.16
CA ILE A 70 28.15 -15.47 -34.31
C ILE A 70 26.96 -15.35 -35.24
N TYR A 71 27.20 -15.08 -36.51
CA TYR A 71 26.18 -14.96 -37.54
C TYR A 71 26.37 -16.00 -38.63
N GLU A 72 25.28 -16.57 -39.13
CA GLU A 72 25.27 -17.51 -40.24
C GLU A 72 24.39 -16.98 -41.38
N TYR A 73 24.89 -17.07 -42.61
CA TYR A 73 24.11 -16.72 -43.79
C TYR A 73 23.06 -17.80 -44.07
N ASP A 74 21.79 -17.41 -44.06
CA ASP A 74 20.68 -18.28 -44.48
C ASP A 74 20.36 -18.05 -45.96
N ALA A 75 20.82 -18.96 -46.82
CA ALA A 75 20.58 -18.89 -48.25
C ALA A 75 19.12 -19.16 -48.65
N SER A 76 18.32 -19.78 -47.77
CA SER A 76 16.90 -20.05 -48.01
C SER A 76 16.01 -18.83 -47.74
N ASP A 77 16.46 -17.91 -46.89
CA ASP A 77 15.72 -16.71 -46.54
C ASP A 77 15.96 -15.57 -47.53
N LYS A 78 14.88 -15.17 -48.21
CA LYS A 78 14.84 -14.03 -49.15
C LYS A 78 13.89 -12.92 -48.73
N GLN A 79 13.21 -13.07 -47.60
CA GLN A 79 12.04 -12.25 -47.24
C GLN A 79 12.18 -11.55 -45.91
N SER A 80 12.90 -12.13 -44.93
CA SER A 80 13.02 -11.50 -43.62
C SER A 80 13.60 -10.10 -43.75
N ALA A 81 12.91 -9.15 -43.11
CA ALA A 81 13.37 -7.79 -42.98
C ALA A 81 14.56 -7.72 -42.04
N ASP A 82 15.38 -6.69 -42.24
CA ASP A 82 16.42 -6.33 -41.28
C ASP A 82 15.78 -5.85 -39.98
N ASN A 83 16.15 -6.47 -38.85
CA ASN A 83 15.69 -6.04 -37.54
C ASN A 83 16.81 -5.39 -36.71
N GLY A 84 18.00 -5.24 -37.29
CA GLY A 84 19.16 -4.63 -36.67
C GLY A 84 19.74 -5.44 -35.52
N GLY A 85 19.50 -6.76 -35.44
CA GLY A 85 20.08 -7.62 -34.42
C GLY A 85 20.11 -9.07 -34.85
N THR A 86 19.01 -9.82 -34.63
CA THR A 86 18.96 -11.26 -34.97
C THR A 86 18.90 -11.54 -36.46
N VAL A 87 18.50 -10.56 -37.28
CA VAL A 87 18.53 -10.62 -38.74
C VAL A 87 19.18 -9.35 -39.29
N ILE A 88 20.32 -9.53 -39.95
CA ILE A 88 21.07 -8.47 -40.62
C ILE A 88 21.05 -8.75 -42.14
N VAL A 89 20.51 -7.82 -42.91
CA VAL A 89 20.47 -7.87 -44.37
C VAL A 89 21.70 -7.18 -44.94
N ALA A 90 22.64 -7.94 -45.49
CA ALA A 90 23.86 -7.39 -46.08
C ALA A 90 23.60 -6.60 -47.37
N ASN A 91 24.62 -5.90 -47.86
CA ASN A 91 24.53 -5.07 -49.07
C ASN A 91 24.26 -5.89 -50.34
N ASP A 92 24.64 -7.17 -50.35
CA ASP A 92 24.34 -8.16 -51.39
C ASP A 92 22.97 -8.84 -51.18
N ALA A 93 22.16 -8.33 -50.26
CA ALA A 93 20.87 -8.87 -49.82
C ALA A 93 20.94 -10.22 -49.09
N ALA A 94 22.11 -10.71 -48.66
CA ALA A 94 22.21 -11.89 -47.81
C ALA A 94 21.57 -11.66 -46.43
N ARG A 95 20.91 -12.68 -45.87
CA ARG A 95 20.28 -12.63 -44.54
C ARG A 95 21.17 -13.35 -43.54
N TRP A 96 21.92 -12.59 -42.77
CA TRP A 96 22.73 -13.09 -41.66
C TRP A 96 21.85 -13.25 -40.42
N LYS A 97 21.81 -14.47 -39.89
CA LYS A 97 21.05 -14.85 -38.70
C LYS A 97 21.99 -14.96 -37.51
N LEU A 98 21.66 -14.27 -36.42
CA LEU A 98 22.38 -14.45 -35.17
C LEU A 98 22.18 -15.89 -34.68
N CYS A 99 23.27 -16.61 -34.45
CA CYS A 99 23.25 -17.91 -33.80
C CYS A 99 22.86 -17.71 -32.33
N LEU A 100 21.59 -17.93 -32.01
CA LEU A 100 21.05 -17.82 -30.66
C LEU A 100 21.68 -18.89 -29.74
N ASN A 101 21.95 -18.50 -28.50
CA ASN A 101 22.39 -19.41 -27.45
C ASN A 101 21.47 -19.26 -26.23
N GLY A 102 20.37 -20.02 -26.23
CA GLY A 102 19.32 -19.94 -25.22
C GLY A 102 18.10 -19.16 -25.68
N ASP A 103 17.32 -18.70 -24.71
CA ASP A 103 16.01 -18.06 -24.87
C ASP A 103 16.07 -16.53 -24.76
N SER A 104 17.27 -15.93 -24.86
CA SER A 104 17.46 -14.49 -24.67
C SER A 104 18.44 -13.90 -25.69
N VAL A 105 18.30 -12.59 -25.90
CA VAL A 105 19.21 -11.75 -26.68
C VAL A 105 19.56 -10.50 -25.87
N THR A 106 20.74 -9.93 -26.13
CA THR A 106 21.20 -8.77 -25.37
C THR A 106 20.86 -7.47 -26.07
N ALA A 107 20.57 -6.43 -25.31
CA ALA A 107 20.29 -5.10 -25.82
C ALA A 107 21.43 -4.55 -26.72
N ARG A 108 22.68 -4.86 -26.36
CA ARG A 108 23.86 -4.43 -27.13
C ARG A 108 23.92 -5.06 -28.53
N GLN A 109 23.39 -6.28 -28.70
CA GLN A 109 23.27 -6.92 -30.03
C GLN A 109 22.31 -6.20 -30.97
N PHE A 110 21.51 -5.26 -30.46
CA PHE A 110 20.60 -4.42 -31.25
C PHE A 110 21.07 -2.95 -31.33
N GLY A 111 22.29 -2.68 -30.85
CA GLY A 111 22.91 -1.37 -30.91
C GLY A 111 22.55 -0.43 -29.77
N LEU A 112 21.98 -0.92 -28.67
CA LEU A 112 21.86 -0.09 -27.46
C LEU A 112 23.26 0.08 -26.85
N LYS A 113 23.66 1.32 -26.60
CA LYS A 113 25.01 1.64 -26.12
C LYS A 113 25.14 1.55 -24.61
N GLY A 114 24.13 1.98 -23.85
CA GLY A 114 24.22 2.02 -22.40
C GLY A 114 25.37 2.90 -21.88
N ASP A 115 25.71 3.97 -22.62
CA ASP A 115 26.84 4.87 -22.37
C ASP A 115 26.44 6.11 -21.53
N GLY A 116 25.16 6.26 -21.21
CA GLY A 116 24.60 7.39 -20.46
C GLY A 116 24.43 8.68 -21.27
N VAL A 117 24.73 8.66 -22.57
CA VAL A 117 24.76 9.86 -23.44
C VAL A 117 23.92 9.67 -24.70
N THR A 118 23.97 8.51 -25.33
CA THR A 118 23.25 8.20 -26.55
C THR A 118 21.79 7.83 -26.22
N ASP A 119 20.83 8.39 -26.96
CA ASP A 119 19.42 7.97 -26.83
C ASP A 119 19.23 6.53 -27.33
N ASP A 120 19.00 5.63 -26.40
CA ASP A 120 18.83 4.20 -26.62
C ASP A 120 17.39 3.82 -27.03
N ALA A 121 16.41 4.74 -26.93
CA ALA A 121 15.01 4.45 -27.21
C ALA A 121 14.75 3.87 -28.63
N PRO A 122 15.33 4.41 -29.72
CA PRO A 122 15.09 3.87 -31.07
C PRO A 122 15.65 2.45 -31.25
N ALA A 123 16.82 2.16 -30.68
CA ALA A 123 17.42 0.82 -30.72
C ALA A 123 16.61 -0.17 -29.85
N ASN A 124 16.19 0.28 -28.68
CA ASN A 124 15.36 -0.50 -27.77
C ASN A 124 14.02 -0.91 -28.39
N ARG A 125 13.40 -0.04 -29.19
CA ARG A 125 12.17 -0.39 -29.93
C ARG A 125 12.39 -1.58 -30.86
N ARG A 126 13.46 -1.56 -31.67
CA ARG A 126 13.78 -2.68 -32.57
C ARG A 126 14.08 -3.96 -31.80
N PHE A 127 14.84 -3.83 -30.72
CA PHE A 127 15.18 -4.93 -29.82
C PHE A 127 13.92 -5.63 -29.27
N LEU A 128 12.99 -4.89 -28.68
CA LEU A 128 11.79 -5.47 -28.10
C LEU A 128 10.82 -6.00 -29.17
N THR A 129 10.74 -5.36 -30.35
CA THR A 129 9.96 -5.90 -31.48
C THR A 129 10.50 -7.26 -31.92
N ALA A 130 11.82 -7.42 -32.00
CA ALA A 130 12.42 -8.71 -32.33
C ALA A 130 12.19 -9.76 -31.24
N CYS A 131 12.32 -9.37 -29.96
CA CYS A 131 12.03 -10.24 -28.82
C CYS A 131 10.60 -10.78 -28.87
N MET A 132 9.60 -9.91 -29.08
CA MET A 132 8.19 -10.32 -29.22
C MET A 132 7.96 -11.21 -30.43
N ALA A 133 8.56 -10.89 -31.58
CA ALA A 133 8.38 -11.67 -32.81
C ALA A 133 8.99 -13.08 -32.73
N GLN A 134 10.02 -13.26 -31.90
CA GLN A 134 10.80 -14.50 -31.79
C GLN A 134 10.62 -15.20 -30.44
N ASN A 135 9.76 -14.68 -29.56
CA ASN A 135 9.54 -15.17 -28.20
C ASN A 135 10.85 -15.32 -27.39
N LEU A 136 11.68 -14.25 -27.41
CA LEU A 136 12.95 -14.18 -26.70
C LEU A 136 12.86 -13.22 -25.53
N ASN A 137 13.57 -13.54 -24.44
CA ASN A 137 13.74 -12.65 -23.30
C ASN A 137 14.71 -11.50 -23.63
N ALA A 138 14.41 -10.31 -23.10
CA ALA A 138 15.18 -9.10 -23.32
C ALA A 138 16.20 -8.88 -22.18
N GLN A 139 17.47 -9.16 -22.46
CA GLN A 139 18.56 -8.99 -21.50
C GLN A 139 19.27 -7.63 -21.68
N TYR A 140 19.40 -6.88 -20.59
CA TYR A 140 20.24 -5.69 -20.48
C TYR A 140 21.48 -6.02 -19.64
N THR A 141 22.65 -5.58 -20.07
CA THR A 141 23.93 -5.77 -19.35
C THR A 141 24.38 -4.46 -18.72
N ASP A 142 25.36 -4.47 -17.82
CA ASP A 142 25.96 -3.25 -17.23
C ASP A 142 26.00 -2.03 -18.18
N GLY A 143 25.45 -0.93 -17.69
CA GLY A 143 25.38 0.32 -18.44
C GLY A 143 24.29 1.27 -17.94
N VAL A 144 24.42 2.53 -18.38
CA VAL A 144 23.40 3.56 -18.22
C VAL A 144 22.72 3.76 -19.55
N TYR A 145 21.52 3.23 -19.73
CA TYR A 145 20.74 3.38 -20.95
C TYR A 145 19.95 4.68 -20.87
N LEU A 146 20.31 5.67 -21.68
CA LEU A 146 19.66 6.98 -21.69
C LEU A 146 18.45 6.93 -22.64
N PHE A 147 17.29 7.36 -22.17
CA PHE A 147 16.08 7.41 -22.98
C PHE A 147 15.57 8.84 -23.11
N ALA A 148 15.49 9.34 -24.34
CA ALA A 148 15.03 10.69 -24.67
C ALA A 148 13.79 10.70 -25.60
N THR A 149 13.74 9.78 -26.56
CA THR A 149 12.63 9.70 -27.51
C THR A 149 11.43 8.98 -26.89
N THR A 150 10.27 9.63 -26.96
CA THR A 150 8.98 9.10 -26.46
C THR A 150 8.03 8.75 -27.61
N SER A 151 7.10 7.83 -27.38
CA SER A 151 6.01 7.52 -28.30
C SER A 151 4.64 7.43 -27.61
N GLY A 152 3.57 7.43 -28.42
CA GLY A 152 2.19 7.34 -27.93
C GLY A 152 1.67 8.58 -27.19
N SER A 153 0.38 8.56 -26.86
CA SER A 153 -0.26 9.61 -26.06
C SER A 153 0.18 9.58 -24.59
N ASN A 154 0.71 8.45 -24.12
CA ASN A 154 1.26 8.29 -22.77
C ASN A 154 2.73 8.72 -22.64
N ASN A 155 3.38 9.24 -23.71
CA ASN A 155 4.79 9.65 -23.72
C ASN A 155 5.73 8.56 -23.17
N VAL A 156 5.62 7.33 -23.69
CA VAL A 156 6.41 6.20 -23.22
C VAL A 156 7.79 6.19 -23.87
N LEU A 157 8.83 5.96 -23.09
CA LEU A 157 10.21 5.82 -23.58
C LEU A 157 10.46 4.41 -24.14
N ILE A 158 9.79 3.42 -23.53
CA ILE A 158 9.84 2.01 -23.86
C ILE A 158 8.39 1.49 -23.92
N PRO A 159 7.85 1.27 -25.13
CA PRO A 159 6.55 0.62 -25.27
C PRO A 159 6.57 -0.78 -24.66
N ALA A 160 5.64 -1.03 -23.74
CA ALA A 160 5.60 -2.25 -22.94
C ALA A 160 5.38 -3.49 -23.83
N PRO A 161 6.28 -4.49 -23.78
CA PRO A 161 6.15 -5.70 -24.58
C PRO A 161 5.37 -6.81 -23.85
N SER A 162 4.18 -7.15 -24.34
CA SER A 162 3.42 -8.30 -23.81
C SER A 162 4.19 -9.61 -24.00
N GLY A 163 4.13 -10.50 -23.01
CA GLY A 163 4.72 -11.84 -23.03
C GLY A 163 6.24 -11.89 -22.85
N ILE A 164 6.89 -10.77 -22.52
CA ILE A 164 8.36 -10.67 -22.47
C ILE A 164 8.86 -10.51 -21.05
N VAL A 165 9.97 -11.22 -20.75
CA VAL A 165 10.82 -10.96 -19.58
C VAL A 165 11.91 -9.98 -19.95
N MET A 166 11.88 -8.79 -19.35
CA MET A 166 12.94 -7.78 -19.40
C MET A 166 13.78 -7.88 -18.13
N TYR A 167 15.09 -8.04 -18.26
CA TYR A 167 15.95 -8.16 -17.07
C TYR A 167 17.36 -7.58 -17.22
N GLY A 168 17.85 -7.01 -16.12
CA GLY A 168 19.24 -6.61 -15.99
C GLY A 168 20.16 -7.74 -15.52
N VAL A 169 21.38 -7.75 -16.05
CA VAL A 169 22.53 -8.52 -15.55
C VAL A 169 23.63 -7.55 -15.17
N GLY A 170 23.91 -7.52 -13.86
CA GLY A 170 24.79 -6.57 -13.19
C GLY A 170 24.14 -5.18 -13.04
N ASN A 171 24.90 -4.09 -13.15
CA ASN A 171 24.42 -2.74 -12.84
C ASN A 171 23.75 -2.06 -14.05
N VAL A 172 22.45 -2.29 -14.21
CA VAL A 172 21.62 -1.70 -15.28
C VAL A 172 20.80 -0.53 -14.78
N ILE A 173 21.02 0.64 -15.39
CA ILE A 173 20.29 1.87 -15.09
C ILE A 173 19.56 2.34 -16.35
N PHE A 174 18.24 2.49 -16.27
CA PHE A 174 17.45 3.23 -17.25
C PHE A 174 17.34 4.67 -16.79
N LYS A 175 17.96 5.59 -17.53
CA LYS A 175 18.03 7.02 -17.18
C LYS A 175 17.17 7.84 -18.13
N ALA A 176 16.34 8.72 -17.59
CA ALA A 176 15.58 9.68 -18.36
C ALA A 176 16.49 10.83 -18.81
N ALA A 177 16.40 11.25 -20.08
CA ALA A 177 17.07 12.44 -20.56
C ALA A 177 16.55 13.73 -19.88
N ASP A 178 17.30 14.81 -20.05
CA ASP A 178 16.95 16.11 -19.48
C ASP A 178 15.70 16.72 -20.15
N GLY A 179 14.94 17.51 -19.39
CA GLY A 179 13.89 18.36 -19.92
C GLY A 179 12.66 17.63 -20.45
N LEU A 180 12.47 16.33 -20.18
CA LEU A 180 11.30 15.58 -20.64
C LEU A 180 9.98 16.18 -20.14
N ASN A 181 9.95 16.71 -18.91
CA ASN A 181 8.77 17.37 -18.34
C ASN A 181 8.54 18.81 -18.86
N SER A 182 9.52 19.42 -19.54
CA SER A 182 9.42 20.82 -19.99
C SER A 182 8.38 21.03 -21.10
N THR A 183 8.07 19.98 -21.86
CA THR A 183 7.13 20.02 -23.00
C THR A 183 5.90 19.12 -22.80
N ARG A 184 5.81 18.36 -21.71
CA ARG A 184 4.82 17.28 -21.52
C ARG A 184 4.00 17.46 -20.24
N ASN A 185 2.71 17.78 -20.37
CA ASN A 185 1.85 18.08 -19.22
C ASN A 185 1.60 16.87 -18.32
N TYR A 186 1.59 15.66 -18.88
CA TYR A 186 1.41 14.39 -18.16
C TYR A 186 2.75 13.66 -17.88
N GLY A 187 3.87 14.31 -18.18
CA GLY A 187 5.21 13.76 -18.02
C GLY A 187 5.55 12.67 -19.03
N PHE A 188 6.46 11.79 -18.63
CA PHE A 188 6.91 10.62 -19.40
C PHE A 188 6.65 9.34 -18.61
N ASN A 189 6.82 8.18 -19.24
CA ASN A 189 6.87 6.90 -18.53
C ASN A 189 7.98 6.05 -19.15
N PHE A 190 8.74 5.30 -18.35
CA PHE A 190 9.78 4.41 -18.89
C PHE A 190 9.13 3.28 -19.67
N ILE A 191 8.53 2.32 -18.98
CA ILE A 191 7.87 1.17 -19.61
C ILE A 191 6.36 1.38 -19.53
N GLY A 192 5.65 1.36 -20.65
CA GLY A 192 4.19 1.39 -20.62
C GLY A 192 3.48 1.30 -21.97
N PRO A 193 2.14 1.21 -21.99
CA PRO A 193 1.36 1.22 -23.22
C PRO A 193 1.41 2.60 -23.89
N GLU A 194 1.38 2.63 -25.22
CA GLU A 194 1.40 3.90 -25.97
C GLU A 194 0.10 4.69 -25.84
N GLY A 195 -1.03 4.01 -25.62
CA GLY A 195 -2.34 4.61 -25.39
C GLY A 195 -2.97 4.22 -24.05
N SER A 196 -4.04 4.91 -23.65
CA SER A 196 -4.68 4.76 -22.33
C SER A 196 -5.97 3.94 -22.35
N THR A 197 -6.25 3.22 -23.43
CA THR A 197 -7.49 2.44 -23.63
C THR A 197 -7.20 0.94 -23.60
N ALA A 198 -8.26 0.12 -23.45
CA ALA A 198 -8.16 -1.33 -23.46
C ALA A 198 -7.53 -1.94 -24.73
N SER A 199 -7.49 -1.20 -25.86
CA SER A 199 -6.77 -1.65 -27.06
C SER A 199 -5.25 -1.70 -26.89
N ASN A 200 -4.73 -1.12 -25.80
CA ASN A 200 -3.31 -1.11 -25.44
C ASN A 200 -3.04 -2.00 -24.23
N THR A 201 -3.75 -3.13 -24.13
CA THR A 201 -3.59 -4.09 -23.04
C THR A 201 -2.18 -4.70 -23.06
N VAL A 202 -1.56 -4.81 -21.89
CA VAL A 202 -0.25 -5.44 -21.69
C VAL A 202 -0.44 -6.68 -20.84
N ASN A 203 -0.06 -7.86 -21.35
CA ASN A 203 -0.20 -9.13 -20.61
C ASN A 203 1.14 -9.84 -20.51
N GLY A 204 1.40 -10.53 -19.40
CA GLY A 204 2.58 -11.40 -19.27
C GLY A 204 3.91 -10.66 -19.30
N LEU A 205 3.97 -9.43 -18.76
CA LEU A 205 5.20 -8.63 -18.69
C LEU A 205 5.94 -8.91 -17.39
N THR A 206 7.22 -9.27 -17.48
CA THR A 206 8.11 -9.30 -16.31
C THR A 206 9.23 -8.28 -16.47
N VAL A 207 9.48 -7.48 -15.43
CA VAL A 207 10.59 -6.52 -15.36
C VAL A 207 11.40 -6.79 -14.10
N ARG A 208 12.70 -7.07 -14.24
CA ARG A 208 13.54 -7.37 -13.07
C ARG A 208 14.96 -6.82 -13.12
N ASN A 209 15.55 -6.57 -11.95
CA ASN A 209 16.95 -6.14 -11.80
C ASN A 209 17.32 -4.86 -12.57
N ILE A 210 16.43 -3.85 -12.56
CA ILE A 210 16.65 -2.58 -13.27
C ILE A 210 16.44 -1.40 -12.30
N THR A 211 17.36 -0.44 -12.32
CA THR A 211 17.21 0.86 -11.66
C THR A 211 16.67 1.88 -12.65
N PHE A 212 15.57 2.55 -12.32
CA PHE A 212 14.98 3.64 -13.07
C PHE A 212 15.40 4.97 -12.44
N ASP A 213 16.33 5.69 -13.07
CA ASP A 213 16.71 7.05 -12.69
C ASP A 213 15.90 8.06 -13.51
N HIS A 214 14.93 8.68 -12.86
CA HIS A 214 14.06 9.67 -13.49
C HIS A 214 14.75 11.02 -13.72
N ASN A 215 16.00 11.16 -13.27
CA ASN A 215 16.82 12.35 -13.49
C ASN A 215 16.09 13.62 -13.03
N GLY A 216 15.44 13.53 -11.85
CA GLY A 216 14.34 14.41 -11.48
C GLY A 216 14.69 15.89 -11.37
N ALA A 217 15.91 16.24 -10.95
CA ALA A 217 16.35 17.63 -10.88
C ALA A 217 16.39 18.30 -12.27
N ASN A 218 16.60 17.52 -13.33
CA ASN A 218 16.56 17.99 -14.72
C ASN A 218 15.18 17.77 -15.38
N ASN A 219 14.23 17.21 -14.63
CA ASN A 219 12.88 16.86 -15.07
C ASN A 219 11.82 17.39 -14.09
N LEU A 220 12.04 18.57 -13.51
CA LEU A 220 11.08 19.15 -12.56
C LEU A 220 9.71 19.40 -13.21
N PRO A 221 8.60 19.21 -12.46
CA PRO A 221 7.28 19.55 -12.97
C PRO A 221 7.12 21.07 -13.09
N ARG A 222 6.23 21.50 -13.98
CA ARG A 222 5.79 22.90 -14.04
C ARG A 222 4.60 23.11 -13.11
N ALA A 223 4.41 24.34 -12.62
CA ALA A 223 3.27 24.68 -11.78
C ALA A 223 1.93 24.30 -12.45
N GLY A 224 1.02 23.70 -11.69
CA GLY A 224 -0.28 23.22 -12.19
C GLY A 224 -0.24 21.89 -12.96
N GLN A 225 0.94 21.27 -13.11
CA GLN A 225 1.09 19.98 -13.78
C GLN A 225 1.22 18.82 -12.81
N THR A 226 0.78 17.64 -13.25
CA THR A 226 0.74 16.42 -12.45
C THR A 226 1.36 15.25 -13.22
N PRO A 227 2.65 15.33 -13.61
CA PRO A 227 3.28 14.32 -14.44
C PRO A 227 3.30 12.96 -13.74
N LYS A 228 3.04 11.87 -14.47
CA LYS A 228 3.11 10.51 -13.91
C LYS A 228 4.56 10.14 -13.58
N ASN A 229 5.43 10.14 -14.60
CA ASN A 229 6.82 9.71 -14.49
C ASN A 229 6.95 8.29 -13.94
N ALA A 230 6.14 7.36 -14.46
CA ALA A 230 6.21 5.97 -14.01
C ALA A 230 7.45 5.26 -14.55
N ALA A 231 8.08 4.44 -13.70
CA ALA A 231 9.05 3.43 -14.09
C ALA A 231 8.36 2.31 -14.90
N VAL A 232 7.23 1.82 -14.41
CA VAL A 232 6.36 0.89 -15.13
C VAL A 232 4.92 1.37 -15.00
N LEU A 233 4.25 1.49 -16.13
CA LEU A 233 2.84 1.83 -16.24
C LEU A 233 2.13 0.70 -17.01
N VAL A 234 1.14 0.07 -16.39
CA VAL A 234 0.21 -0.83 -17.09
C VAL A 234 -1.19 -0.39 -16.72
N LEU A 235 -1.99 0.05 -17.69
CA LEU A 235 -3.34 0.55 -17.43
C LEU A 235 -4.40 -0.54 -17.56
N TYR A 236 -4.21 -1.47 -18.50
CA TYR A 236 -5.05 -2.64 -18.76
C TYR A 236 -4.12 -3.83 -18.95
N GLY A 237 -4.37 -4.95 -18.28
CA GLY A 237 -3.43 -6.07 -18.35
C GLY A 237 -3.57 -7.15 -17.31
N SER A 238 -2.96 -8.30 -17.57
CA SER A 238 -2.82 -9.36 -16.58
C SER A 238 -1.40 -9.91 -16.51
N ASP A 239 -1.09 -10.60 -15.41
CA ASP A 239 0.13 -11.38 -15.25
C ASP A 239 1.39 -10.51 -15.36
N ILE A 240 1.43 -9.46 -14.53
CA ILE A 240 2.51 -8.46 -14.52
C ILE A 240 3.38 -8.67 -13.30
N THR A 241 4.67 -8.87 -13.52
CA THR A 241 5.66 -9.00 -12.45
C THR A 241 6.69 -7.88 -12.53
N VAL A 242 6.89 -7.15 -11.44
CA VAL A 242 8.02 -6.23 -11.27
C VAL A 242 8.77 -6.62 -10.01
N GLU A 243 10.04 -7.00 -10.16
CA GLU A 243 10.84 -7.50 -9.04
C GLU A 243 12.28 -7.01 -9.03
N ASP A 244 12.87 -6.84 -7.85
CA ASP A 244 14.29 -6.45 -7.72
C ASP A 244 14.64 -5.15 -8.45
N CYS A 245 13.66 -4.24 -8.54
CA CYS A 245 13.78 -2.97 -9.24
C CYS A 245 13.93 -1.80 -8.26
N ALA A 246 14.52 -0.71 -8.76
CA ALA A 246 14.60 0.54 -8.01
C ALA A 246 14.07 1.72 -8.81
N THR A 247 13.42 2.70 -8.17
CA THR A 247 13.08 4.01 -8.76
C THR A 247 13.76 5.11 -7.95
N VAL A 248 14.49 5.99 -8.63
CA VAL A 248 15.25 7.07 -7.97
C VAL A 248 15.00 8.41 -8.63
N ASN A 249 15.02 9.46 -7.80
CA ASN A 249 14.89 10.85 -8.23
C ASN A 249 13.60 11.11 -9.01
N ASN A 250 12.47 10.49 -8.65
CA ASN A 250 11.23 10.61 -9.39
C ASN A 250 10.48 11.92 -9.02
N PRO A 251 10.39 12.91 -9.93
CA PRO A 251 9.73 14.17 -9.62
C PRO A 251 8.20 14.13 -9.85
N GLY A 252 7.68 13.06 -10.43
CA GLY A 252 6.26 12.90 -10.76
C GLY A 252 5.48 12.13 -9.70
N ARG A 253 4.26 11.75 -10.07
CA ARG A 253 3.23 11.22 -9.17
C ARG A 253 3.30 9.72 -8.91
N GLN A 254 3.91 8.93 -9.78
CA GLN A 254 3.85 7.47 -9.64
C GLN A 254 5.19 6.83 -9.99
N GLY A 255 5.61 5.83 -9.21
CA GLY A 255 6.76 4.98 -9.53
C GLY A 255 6.32 3.79 -10.39
N PHE A 256 5.70 2.80 -9.78
CA PHE A 256 5.16 1.61 -10.43
C PHE A 256 3.62 1.65 -10.36
N SER A 257 2.95 1.71 -11.49
CA SER A 257 1.52 2.02 -11.60
C SER A 257 0.79 0.96 -12.42
N PHE A 258 -0.18 0.30 -11.79
CA PHE A 258 -0.90 -0.84 -12.35
C PHE A 258 -2.40 -0.63 -12.22
N GLY A 259 -3.10 -0.76 -13.35
CA GLY A 259 -4.54 -0.69 -13.45
C GLY A 259 -5.14 0.70 -13.36
N THR A 260 -6.37 0.74 -13.84
CA THR A 260 -7.40 1.74 -13.60
C THR A 260 -8.71 1.04 -13.22
N ALA A 261 -9.77 1.79 -12.94
CA ALA A 261 -11.12 1.25 -12.94
C ALA A 261 -11.83 1.57 -14.26
N ASP A 262 -12.67 0.65 -14.74
CA ASP A 262 -13.59 0.92 -15.84
C ASP A 262 -14.80 1.77 -15.39
N ALA A 263 -15.73 2.06 -16.31
CA ALA A 263 -16.91 2.89 -16.02
C ALA A 263 -17.84 2.28 -14.94
N ASN A 264 -17.76 0.98 -14.68
CA ASN A 264 -18.55 0.30 -13.66
C ASN A 264 -17.80 0.21 -12.31
N GLY A 265 -16.54 0.65 -12.26
CA GLY A 265 -15.68 0.49 -11.11
C GLY A 265 -15.05 -0.90 -11.01
N THR A 266 -14.91 -1.62 -12.12
CA THR A 266 -14.17 -2.88 -12.16
C THR A 266 -12.68 -2.59 -12.36
N PRO A 267 -11.78 -3.17 -11.54
CA PRO A 267 -10.36 -3.10 -11.83
C PRO A 267 -10.03 -3.67 -13.22
N THR A 268 -9.15 -2.99 -13.94
CA THR A 268 -8.76 -3.33 -15.33
C THR A 268 -7.48 -4.14 -15.42
N CYS A 269 -6.88 -4.43 -14.25
CA CYS A 269 -5.73 -5.31 -14.13
C CYS A 269 -6.00 -6.49 -13.21
N SER A 270 -5.32 -7.61 -13.46
CA SER A 270 -5.32 -8.77 -12.56
C SER A 270 -3.97 -9.48 -12.48
N HIS A 271 -3.74 -10.25 -11.42
CA HIS A 271 -2.50 -11.00 -11.20
C HIS A 271 -1.25 -10.10 -11.25
N ILE A 272 -1.19 -9.15 -10.32
CA ILE A 272 -0.10 -8.17 -10.24
C ILE A 272 0.86 -8.56 -9.12
N MET A 273 2.14 -8.73 -9.44
CA MET A 273 3.20 -9.06 -8.49
C MET A 273 4.24 -7.94 -8.49
N VAL A 274 4.39 -7.25 -7.36
CA VAL A 274 5.40 -6.20 -7.17
C VAL A 274 6.21 -6.53 -5.93
N ARG A 275 7.50 -6.84 -6.08
CA ARG A 275 8.30 -7.29 -4.94
C ARG A 275 9.74 -6.80 -4.92
N ARG A 276 10.30 -6.68 -3.73
CA ARG A 276 11.72 -6.31 -3.54
C ARG A 276 12.06 -4.99 -4.26
N ILE A 277 11.24 -3.98 -4.01
CA ILE A 277 11.35 -2.67 -4.64
C ILE A 277 12.08 -1.70 -3.72
N ARG A 278 12.95 -0.87 -4.30
CA ARG A 278 13.59 0.26 -3.60
C ARG A 278 13.21 1.59 -4.24
N ALA A 279 12.83 2.57 -3.43
CA ALA A 279 12.59 3.92 -3.92
C ALA A 279 13.40 4.94 -3.13
N ARG A 280 14.03 5.88 -3.85
CA ARG A 280 14.79 6.97 -3.22
C ARG A 280 14.52 8.34 -3.83
N ASN A 281 14.27 9.33 -2.97
CA ASN A 281 14.09 10.74 -3.33
C ASN A 281 12.99 10.96 -4.37
N VAL A 282 11.75 11.02 -3.89
CA VAL A 282 10.57 11.21 -4.73
C VAL A 282 9.88 12.54 -4.44
N ALA A 283 9.10 13.03 -5.40
CA ALA A 283 8.29 14.23 -5.27
C ALA A 283 9.12 15.42 -4.77
N GLN A 284 8.71 16.04 -3.66
CA GLN A 284 9.36 17.20 -3.04
C GLN A 284 10.76 16.92 -2.51
N SER A 285 11.14 15.65 -2.32
CA SER A 285 12.50 15.28 -1.92
C SER A 285 13.47 15.25 -3.10
N VAL A 286 12.98 15.37 -4.33
CA VAL A 286 13.83 15.66 -5.49
C VAL A 286 14.31 17.12 -5.38
N PRO A 287 15.63 17.39 -5.43
CA PRO A 287 16.15 18.75 -5.35
C PRO A 287 15.49 19.71 -6.36
N GLY A 288 14.96 20.82 -5.86
CA GLY A 288 14.29 21.85 -6.67
C GLY A 288 12.80 21.61 -6.93
N ASN A 289 12.23 20.47 -6.53
CA ASN A 289 10.83 20.15 -6.78
C ASN A 289 9.88 20.78 -5.75
N THR A 290 9.48 22.03 -5.99
CA THR A 290 8.60 22.78 -5.08
C THR A 290 7.11 22.65 -5.41
N VAL A 291 6.76 22.02 -6.53
CA VAL A 291 5.39 21.98 -7.06
C VAL A 291 4.72 20.62 -6.94
N ALA A 292 5.45 19.57 -6.57
CA ALA A 292 4.87 18.25 -6.38
C ALA A 292 3.82 18.28 -5.25
N SER A 293 2.61 17.85 -5.59
CA SER A 293 1.45 17.82 -4.71
C SER A 293 0.98 16.40 -4.36
N ASP A 294 1.53 15.39 -5.01
CA ASP A 294 1.10 13.99 -4.91
C ASP A 294 2.23 13.05 -5.36
N HIS A 295 2.36 11.89 -4.72
CA HIS A 295 3.21 10.79 -5.16
C HIS A 295 2.82 9.46 -4.51
N SER A 296 2.76 8.38 -5.30
CA SER A 296 2.68 6.99 -4.84
C SER A 296 3.79 6.16 -5.48
N THR A 297 4.70 5.61 -4.67
CA THR A 297 5.83 4.82 -5.20
C THR A 297 5.33 3.55 -5.88
N VAL A 298 4.39 2.83 -5.27
CA VAL A 298 3.62 1.76 -5.90
C VAL A 298 2.14 2.14 -5.87
N TYR A 299 1.45 2.06 -7.01
CA TYR A 299 0.04 2.35 -7.17
C TYR A 299 -0.65 1.18 -7.87
N VAL A 300 -1.68 0.60 -7.26
CA VAL A 300 -2.38 -0.59 -7.79
C VAL A 300 -3.90 -0.40 -7.77
N ILE A 301 -4.55 -0.68 -8.89
CA ILE A 301 -5.99 -0.95 -9.00
C ILE A 301 -6.14 -2.30 -9.71
N ALA A 302 -6.30 -3.39 -8.95
CA ALA A 302 -6.30 -4.73 -9.55
C ALA A 302 -7.13 -5.75 -8.78
N GLN A 303 -7.45 -6.86 -9.44
CA GLN A 303 -7.91 -8.09 -8.79
C GLN A 303 -6.72 -9.05 -8.63
N ASP A 304 -6.56 -9.64 -7.45
CA ASP A 304 -5.42 -10.52 -7.12
C ASP A 304 -4.07 -9.81 -7.33
N PHE A 305 -3.64 -9.07 -6.31
CA PHE A 305 -2.39 -8.33 -6.34
C PHE A 305 -1.55 -8.58 -5.08
N HIS A 306 -0.25 -8.67 -5.28
CA HIS A 306 0.73 -9.02 -4.26
C HIS A 306 1.83 -7.96 -4.28
N VAL A 307 1.94 -7.18 -3.21
CA VAL A 307 2.95 -6.12 -3.09
C VAL A 307 3.75 -6.37 -1.82
N PHE A 308 5.03 -6.77 -1.96
CA PHE A 308 5.85 -7.07 -0.79
C PHE A 308 7.31 -6.65 -0.86
N ASP A 309 7.93 -6.46 0.30
CA ASP A 309 9.34 -6.04 0.41
C ASP A 309 9.62 -4.73 -0.34
N VAL A 310 8.79 -3.71 -0.10
CA VAL A 310 8.99 -2.37 -0.67
C VAL A 310 9.63 -1.47 0.37
N THR A 311 10.80 -0.91 0.03
CA THR A 311 11.49 0.07 0.88
C THR A 311 11.55 1.43 0.19
N CYS A 312 10.94 2.41 0.83
CA CYS A 312 10.81 3.79 0.39
C CYS A 312 11.62 4.71 1.30
N TRP A 313 12.54 5.50 0.75
CA TRP A 313 13.42 6.37 1.53
C TRP A 313 13.57 7.75 0.90
N ASN A 314 13.34 8.82 1.65
CA ASN A 314 13.75 10.16 1.22
C ASN A 314 14.89 10.68 2.09
N ASP A 315 15.88 11.30 1.45
CA ASP A 315 16.99 11.94 2.17
C ASP A 315 16.51 13.15 3.00
N SER A 316 15.45 13.81 2.54
CA SER A 316 14.76 14.89 3.25
C SER A 316 13.26 14.60 3.37
N PRO A 317 12.59 14.99 4.46
CA PRO A 317 11.17 14.73 4.64
C PRO A 317 10.27 15.31 3.53
N CYS A 318 9.39 14.48 2.97
CA CYS A 318 8.41 14.86 1.96
C CYS A 318 7.00 14.95 2.57
N SER A 319 6.16 15.88 2.13
CA SER A 319 4.78 16.01 2.65
C SER A 319 3.68 15.41 1.79
N VAL A 320 4.02 14.88 0.61
CA VAL A 320 3.05 14.38 -0.37
C VAL A 320 3.30 12.95 -0.86
N SER A 321 4.31 12.26 -0.31
CA SER A 321 4.70 10.93 -0.76
C SER A 321 4.05 9.80 0.04
N THR A 322 3.48 8.86 -0.70
CA THR A 322 2.91 7.60 -0.24
C THR A 322 3.80 6.46 -0.74
N CYS A 323 4.17 5.52 0.14
CA CYS A 323 4.99 4.39 -0.30
C CYS A 323 4.16 3.40 -1.14
N VAL A 324 2.99 2.99 -0.65
CA VAL A 324 2.07 2.11 -1.41
C VAL A 324 0.64 2.65 -1.41
N GLU A 325 0.00 2.63 -2.57
CA GLU A 325 -1.42 2.92 -2.72
C GLU A 325 -2.09 1.78 -3.46
N PHE A 326 -3.20 1.29 -2.92
CA PHE A 326 -3.86 0.13 -3.51
C PHE A 326 -5.38 0.16 -3.33
N HIS A 327 -6.03 -0.34 -4.37
CA HIS A 327 -7.47 -0.50 -4.54
C HIS A 327 -7.73 -1.85 -5.23
N GLY A 328 -8.92 -2.40 -5.05
CA GLY A 328 -9.37 -3.64 -5.69
C GLY A 328 -9.42 -4.83 -4.73
N SER A 329 -9.46 -6.04 -5.26
CA SER A 329 -9.85 -7.21 -4.47
C SER A 329 -8.80 -8.31 -4.40
N SER A 330 -8.89 -9.13 -3.36
CA SER A 330 -7.99 -10.26 -3.13
C SER A 330 -6.51 -9.85 -3.04
N GLY A 331 -6.23 -8.69 -2.44
CA GLY A 331 -4.87 -8.16 -2.34
C GLY A 331 -4.11 -8.66 -1.10
N HIS A 332 -2.79 -8.82 -1.25
CA HIS A 332 -1.87 -9.04 -0.14
C HIS A 332 -0.71 -8.05 -0.20
N VAL A 333 -0.62 -7.19 0.82
CA VAL A 333 0.42 -6.16 0.91
C VAL A 333 1.19 -6.33 2.21
N ASP A 334 2.51 -6.54 2.15
CA ASP A 334 3.31 -6.84 3.34
C ASP A 334 4.78 -6.38 3.19
N GLY A 335 5.58 -6.38 4.25
CA GLY A 335 7.01 -6.03 4.17
C GLY A 335 7.29 -4.60 3.73
N ILE A 336 6.39 -3.66 4.03
CA ILE A 336 6.46 -2.26 3.56
C ILE A 336 7.19 -1.39 4.57
N ARG A 337 8.23 -0.69 4.11
CA ARG A 337 9.09 0.16 4.94
C ARG A 337 9.16 1.56 4.33
N ALA A 338 8.84 2.60 5.09
CA ALA A 338 8.95 3.98 4.65
C ALA A 338 9.64 4.88 5.66
N TYR A 339 10.57 5.70 5.17
CA TYR A 339 11.38 6.64 5.97
C TYR A 339 11.33 8.03 5.34
N ASN A 340 11.01 9.07 6.13
CA ASN A 340 10.88 10.46 5.65
C ASN A 340 9.83 10.66 4.54
N TYR A 341 8.90 9.73 4.40
CA TYR A 341 7.74 9.86 3.53
C TYR A 341 6.63 10.65 4.23
N ALA A 342 5.63 11.08 3.47
CA ALA A 342 4.43 11.63 4.09
C ALA A 342 3.65 10.52 4.79
N GLN A 343 3.45 9.39 4.12
CA GLN A 343 2.74 8.25 4.67
C GLN A 343 3.18 6.91 4.12
N LEU A 344 2.92 5.84 4.89
CA LEU A 344 3.21 4.47 4.46
C LEU A 344 2.24 4.06 3.36
N ALA A 345 0.93 4.28 3.56
CA ALA A 345 -0.06 3.79 2.61
C ALA A 345 -1.34 4.64 2.45
N ASN A 346 -1.91 4.55 1.24
CA ASN A 346 -3.32 4.82 0.96
C ASN A 346 -4.03 3.47 0.75
N PHE A 347 -5.01 3.15 1.60
CA PHE A 347 -5.85 1.95 1.48
C PHE A 347 -7.25 2.40 1.04
N ALA A 348 -7.59 2.17 -0.22
CA ALA A 348 -8.59 2.99 -0.88
C ALA A 348 -9.62 2.20 -1.71
N ALA A 349 -10.86 2.66 -1.68
CA ALA A 349 -11.99 2.26 -2.51
C ALA A 349 -12.65 3.51 -3.10
N LEU A 350 -11.89 4.27 -3.91
CA LEU A 350 -12.36 5.52 -4.52
C LEU A 350 -13.05 5.28 -5.86
N VAL A 351 -12.44 4.41 -6.67
CA VAL A 351 -12.86 4.17 -8.06
C VAL A 351 -13.40 2.76 -8.28
N CYS A 352 -13.05 1.83 -7.40
CA CYS A 352 -13.54 0.46 -7.35
C CYS A 352 -13.74 0.02 -5.90
N ASP A 353 -14.46 -1.08 -5.70
CA ASP A 353 -14.57 -1.70 -4.39
C ASP A 353 -13.24 -2.34 -3.99
N THR A 354 -12.97 -2.33 -2.68
CA THR A 354 -11.78 -2.95 -2.11
C THR A 354 -12.15 -3.88 -0.97
N HIS A 355 -11.89 -5.16 -1.17
CA HIS A 355 -12.30 -6.22 -0.24
C HIS A 355 -11.41 -7.45 -0.37
N HIS A 356 -11.40 -8.29 0.67
CA HIS A 356 -10.47 -9.43 0.76
C HIS A 356 -8.99 -9.02 0.63
N THR A 357 -8.66 -7.80 1.06
CA THR A 357 -7.31 -7.26 0.97
C THR A 357 -6.71 -7.15 2.38
N THR A 358 -5.48 -7.63 2.55
CA THR A 358 -4.75 -7.60 3.81
C THR A 358 -3.51 -6.72 3.71
N PHE A 359 -3.23 -5.96 4.77
CA PHE A 359 -2.04 -5.13 4.89
C PHE A 359 -1.26 -5.45 6.18
N GLY A 360 -0.02 -5.91 6.02
CA GLY A 360 0.89 -6.37 7.07
C GLY A 360 0.96 -7.91 7.20
N PRO A 361 1.72 -8.46 8.17
CA PRO A 361 2.12 -7.84 9.43
C PRO A 361 3.43 -7.05 9.49
N ASP A 362 4.33 -7.18 8.52
CA ASP A 362 5.65 -6.55 8.53
C ASP A 362 5.60 -5.13 7.94
N LEU A 363 5.08 -4.20 8.74
CA LEU A 363 4.97 -2.78 8.37
C LEU A 363 5.93 -1.93 9.22
N ARG A 364 6.65 -1.01 8.58
CA ARG A 364 7.52 -0.06 9.30
C ARG A 364 7.46 1.34 8.71
N GLY A 365 7.15 2.31 9.56
CA GLY A 365 7.13 3.72 9.20
C GLY A 365 7.93 4.53 10.20
N GLU A 366 8.88 5.34 9.73
CA GLU A 366 9.63 6.26 10.59
C GLU A 366 9.72 7.65 9.99
N GLN A 367 9.66 8.67 10.86
CA GLN A 367 9.62 10.09 10.46
C GLN A 367 8.48 10.42 9.50
N LEU A 368 7.34 9.71 9.63
CA LEU A 368 6.17 9.91 8.78
C LEU A 368 5.32 11.10 9.24
N LEU A 369 4.56 11.71 8.32
CA LEU A 369 3.47 12.63 8.70
C LEU A 369 2.23 11.85 9.16
N GLY A 370 1.75 10.95 8.31
CA GLY A 370 0.68 10.01 8.60
C GLY A 370 1.15 8.58 8.38
N GLY A 371 0.43 7.60 8.89
CA GLY A 371 0.72 6.18 8.73
C GLY A 371 -0.05 5.64 7.56
N ILE A 372 -1.36 5.52 7.73
CA ILE A 372 -2.28 4.99 6.72
C ILE A 372 -3.46 5.92 6.60
N THR A 373 -3.78 6.31 5.37
CA THR A 373 -5.00 7.03 5.05
C THR A 373 -5.98 6.09 4.35
N PHE A 374 -7.21 6.05 4.85
CA PHE A 374 -8.28 5.21 4.31
C PHE A 374 -9.22 6.08 3.48
N TRP A 375 -9.50 5.65 2.25
CA TRP A 375 -10.35 6.39 1.32
C TRP A 375 -11.52 5.53 0.89
N CYS A 376 -12.75 6.00 1.03
CA CYS A 376 -13.91 5.26 0.52
C CYS A 376 -14.96 6.22 -0.02
N ALA A 377 -15.29 6.08 -1.30
CA ALA A 377 -16.35 6.86 -1.93
C ALA A 377 -17.74 6.34 -1.51
N ALA A 378 -18.76 7.20 -1.65
CA ALA A 378 -20.14 6.81 -1.38
C ALA A 378 -20.56 5.67 -2.33
N GLY A 379 -21.28 4.67 -1.80
CA GLY A 379 -21.70 3.50 -2.57
C GLY A 379 -20.59 2.48 -2.87
N ARG A 380 -19.34 2.73 -2.45
CA ARG A 380 -18.24 1.76 -2.55
C ARG A 380 -18.05 0.97 -1.28
N MET A 381 -17.48 -0.22 -1.41
CA MET A 381 -17.08 -1.08 -0.29
C MET A 381 -15.58 -0.94 0.00
N LEU A 382 -15.25 -0.75 1.28
CA LEU A 382 -13.89 -0.89 1.80
C LEU A 382 -13.93 -1.83 3.03
N ASP A 383 -13.53 -3.09 2.85
CA ASP A 383 -13.25 -4.03 3.95
C ASP A 383 -11.74 -4.03 4.22
N ALA A 384 -11.28 -3.07 5.02
CA ALA A 384 -9.86 -2.84 5.29
C ALA A 384 -9.37 -3.70 6.47
N LYS A 385 -8.29 -4.45 6.25
CA LYS A 385 -7.63 -5.26 7.28
C LYS A 385 -6.16 -4.88 7.40
N VAL A 386 -5.81 -4.23 8.51
CA VAL A 386 -4.45 -3.88 8.90
C VAL A 386 -4.07 -4.76 10.09
N THR A 387 -2.97 -5.48 9.97
CA THR A 387 -2.39 -6.28 11.04
C THR A 387 -0.93 -5.91 11.19
N GLY A 388 -0.42 -5.85 12.41
CA GLY A 388 1.00 -5.64 12.66
C GLY A 388 1.50 -4.25 12.27
N GLY A 389 2.71 -3.93 12.74
CA GLY A 389 3.45 -2.78 12.27
C GLY A 389 4.01 -1.89 13.35
N TYR A 390 5.04 -1.14 12.99
CA TYR A 390 5.75 -0.21 13.84
C TYR A 390 5.79 1.17 13.18
N PHE A 391 5.17 2.16 13.81
CA PHE A 391 5.04 3.51 13.25
C PHE A 391 5.59 4.58 14.19
N ARG A 392 6.41 5.47 13.65
CA ARG A 392 6.92 6.67 14.30
C ARG A 392 6.64 7.90 13.46
N PHE A 393 5.94 8.84 14.09
CA PHE A 393 5.51 10.06 13.45
C PHE A 393 6.34 11.22 13.94
N ARG A 394 6.80 12.03 12.99
CA ARG A 394 7.32 13.37 13.29
C ARG A 394 6.16 14.26 13.73
N TYR A 395 6.47 15.30 14.47
CA TYR A 395 5.48 16.29 14.86
C TYR A 395 4.74 16.88 13.65
N ASN A 396 3.40 16.85 13.70
CA ASN A 396 2.52 17.41 12.68
C ASN A 396 1.07 17.51 13.21
N VAL A 397 0.14 17.96 12.35
CA VAL A 397 -1.29 18.18 12.69
C VAL A 397 -2.24 17.14 12.07
N VAL A 398 -1.72 16.07 11.49
CA VAL A 398 -2.46 15.03 10.76
C VAL A 398 -2.52 13.74 11.56
N SER A 399 -3.71 13.12 11.67
CA SER A 399 -3.86 11.87 12.42
C SER A 399 -2.95 10.78 11.89
N SER A 400 -2.37 10.02 12.82
CA SER A 400 -1.49 8.90 12.50
C SER A 400 -2.17 7.92 11.55
N PHE A 401 -3.46 7.69 11.73
CA PHE A 401 -4.30 6.92 10.82
C PHE A 401 -5.61 7.66 10.60
N ASN A 402 -5.96 7.91 9.33
CA ASN A 402 -7.08 8.79 8.99
C ASN A 402 -8.11 8.06 8.13
N ALA A 403 -9.24 7.73 8.76
CA ALA A 403 -10.46 7.21 8.14
C ALA A 403 -11.66 8.12 8.45
N LEU A 404 -11.43 9.40 8.74
CA LEU A 404 -12.48 10.35 9.12
C LEU A 404 -12.87 11.26 7.95
N GLN A 405 -11.90 11.99 7.41
CA GLN A 405 -12.15 13.00 6.37
C GLN A 405 -12.35 12.41 4.98
N ASN A 406 -11.86 11.19 4.77
CA ASN A 406 -11.67 10.57 3.46
C ASN A 406 -12.65 9.43 3.18
N VAL A 407 -13.56 9.17 4.12
CA VAL A 407 -14.64 8.18 3.99
C VAL A 407 -15.95 8.95 3.85
N ALA A 408 -16.58 8.85 2.69
CA ALA A 408 -17.82 9.55 2.40
C ALA A 408 -19.01 8.96 3.16
N ALA A 409 -20.02 9.78 3.44
CA ALA A 409 -21.31 9.29 3.91
C ALA A 409 -21.93 8.34 2.86
N GLY A 410 -22.50 7.22 3.30
CA GLY A 410 -23.02 6.17 2.41
C GLY A 410 -21.95 5.20 1.88
N ALA A 411 -20.71 5.26 2.35
CA ALA A 411 -19.71 4.22 2.13
C ALA A 411 -20.07 2.93 2.89
N ASN A 412 -19.73 1.77 2.32
CA ASN A 412 -19.77 0.49 3.02
C ASN A 412 -18.36 0.18 3.59
N PHE A 413 -18.03 0.83 4.70
CA PHE A 413 -16.70 0.79 5.28
C PHE A 413 -16.64 -0.05 6.56
N SER A 414 -15.72 -1.01 6.58
CA SER A 414 -15.33 -1.77 7.78
C SER A 414 -13.81 -1.73 7.93
N LEU A 415 -13.33 -1.64 9.17
CA LEU A 415 -11.91 -1.61 9.49
C LEU A 415 -11.57 -2.60 10.59
N SER A 416 -10.66 -3.52 10.31
CA SER A 416 -9.91 -4.28 11.31
C SER A 416 -8.50 -3.73 11.40
N PHE A 417 -8.10 -3.27 12.58
CA PHE A 417 -6.84 -2.61 12.87
C PHE A 417 -6.23 -3.25 14.12
N CYS A 418 -5.30 -4.18 13.91
CA CYS A 418 -4.85 -5.08 14.97
C CYS A 418 -3.33 -5.15 15.10
N ASN A 419 -2.84 -5.32 16.32
CA ASN A 419 -1.41 -5.56 16.62
C ASN A 419 -0.45 -4.46 16.11
N VAL A 420 -0.91 -3.20 16.03
CA VAL A 420 -0.08 -2.08 15.56
C VAL A 420 0.55 -1.34 16.73
N ASP A 421 1.87 -1.13 16.69
CA ASP A 421 2.61 -0.26 17.61
C ASP A 421 2.87 1.09 16.94
N PHE A 422 2.41 2.17 17.56
CA PHE A 422 2.56 3.50 17.00
C PHE A 422 2.80 4.58 18.06
N ALA A 423 3.63 5.57 17.71
CA ALA A 423 3.98 6.66 18.62
C ALA A 423 4.34 7.95 17.88
N TYR A 424 4.09 9.09 18.52
CA TYR A 424 4.72 10.36 18.13
C TYR A 424 6.08 10.51 18.79
N GLU A 425 7.03 11.06 18.03
CA GLU A 425 8.34 11.45 18.55
C GLU A 425 8.29 12.96 18.87
N GLY A 426 7.96 13.31 20.13
CA GLY A 426 7.85 14.69 20.61
C GLY A 426 7.35 14.78 22.06
N GLY A 427 7.55 15.91 22.74
CA GLY A 427 7.03 16.18 24.10
C GLY A 427 5.72 16.98 24.10
N ASP A 428 5.09 17.14 25.26
CA ASP A 428 3.78 17.79 25.49
C ASP A 428 3.63 19.12 24.73
N GLN A 429 2.47 19.34 24.09
CA GLN A 429 2.19 20.54 23.29
C GLN A 429 0.86 21.21 23.64
N THR A 430 0.69 22.47 23.21
CA THR A 430 -0.56 23.26 23.29
C THR A 430 -1.54 22.94 22.16
N VAL A 431 -1.53 21.72 21.64
CA VAL A 431 -2.48 21.20 20.65
C VAL A 431 -3.00 19.84 21.10
N ASN A 432 -4.26 19.55 20.85
CA ASN A 432 -4.90 18.25 21.15
C ASN A 432 -5.26 17.49 19.86
N ILE A 433 -4.59 17.85 18.78
CA ILE A 433 -4.58 17.14 17.53
C ILE A 433 -3.12 16.84 17.20
N PRO A 434 -2.88 15.72 16.53
CA PRO A 434 -3.89 14.85 15.93
C PRO A 434 -4.12 13.54 16.72
N ALA A 435 -5.17 12.79 16.34
CA ALA A 435 -5.49 11.51 16.96
C ALA A 435 -4.56 10.40 16.43
N GLY A 436 -4.50 9.28 17.16
CA GLY A 436 -3.90 8.04 16.68
C GLY A 436 -4.68 7.52 15.47
N LEU A 437 -5.81 6.86 15.72
CA LEU A 437 -6.80 6.56 14.68
C LEU A 437 -8.00 7.50 14.80
N ALA A 438 -8.32 8.23 13.72
CA ALA A 438 -9.57 8.97 13.59
C ALA A 438 -10.47 8.29 12.55
N ILE A 439 -11.74 8.01 12.90
CA ILE A 439 -12.66 7.24 12.06
C ILE A 439 -14.10 7.76 12.11
N GLY A 440 -14.79 7.74 10.96
CA GLY A 440 -16.23 8.03 10.81
C GLY A 440 -16.83 7.25 9.62
N ASN A 441 -18.15 7.34 9.43
CA ASN A 441 -18.89 6.71 8.32
C ASN A 441 -18.60 5.19 8.14
N PHE A 442 -18.39 4.48 9.25
CA PHE A 442 -18.09 3.05 9.27
C PHE A 442 -19.30 2.24 9.75
N LYS A 443 -19.35 0.96 9.36
CA LYS A 443 -20.29 -0.04 9.85
C LYS A 443 -19.69 -0.93 10.94
N ARG A 444 -18.40 -1.25 10.84
CA ARG A 444 -17.67 -2.04 11.83
C ARG A 444 -16.24 -1.53 12.04
N LEU A 445 -15.85 -1.40 13.30
CA LEU A 445 -14.48 -1.14 13.73
C LEU A 445 -14.02 -2.24 14.68
N VAL A 446 -12.90 -2.88 14.35
CA VAL A 446 -12.13 -3.75 15.24
C VAL A 446 -10.78 -3.09 15.47
N PHE A 447 -10.49 -2.69 16.71
CA PHE A 447 -9.27 -2.00 17.11
C PHE A 447 -8.64 -2.78 18.26
N ASN A 448 -7.88 -3.84 17.95
CA ASN A 448 -7.48 -4.83 18.95
C ASN A 448 -5.96 -4.97 19.10
N ARG A 449 -5.49 -5.14 20.34
CA ARG A 449 -4.08 -5.42 20.67
C ARG A 449 -3.09 -4.39 20.12
N ASN A 450 -3.52 -3.14 19.95
CA ASN A 450 -2.66 -2.07 19.51
C ASN A 450 -1.92 -1.43 20.69
N ARG A 451 -0.77 -0.81 20.42
CA ARG A 451 -0.02 -0.02 21.39
C ARG A 451 0.17 1.41 20.88
N ALA A 452 -0.43 2.37 21.56
CA ALA A 452 -0.32 3.80 21.25
C ALA A 452 0.50 4.52 22.32
N ARG A 453 1.46 5.35 21.92
CA ARG A 453 2.33 6.10 22.84
C ARG A 453 2.50 7.57 22.46
N GLY A 454 2.42 8.47 23.44
CA GLY A 454 2.74 9.89 23.23
C GLY A 454 1.81 10.58 22.24
N ILE A 455 0.59 10.08 22.07
CA ILE A 455 -0.36 10.67 21.11
C ILE A 455 -0.86 12.00 21.67
N LEU A 456 -0.68 13.08 20.89
CA LEU A 456 -1.09 14.42 21.29
C LEU A 456 -2.60 14.50 21.55
N GLY A 457 -3.39 13.91 20.64
CA GLY A 457 -4.82 13.68 20.81
C GLY A 457 -5.17 12.31 21.39
N ARG A 458 -6.42 11.88 21.21
CA ARG A 458 -6.87 10.54 21.61
C ARG A 458 -6.13 9.47 20.80
N ALA A 459 -5.85 8.32 21.41
CA ALA A 459 -5.32 7.17 20.68
C ALA A 459 -6.35 6.64 19.66
N LEU A 460 -7.64 6.65 20.04
CA LEU A 460 -8.75 6.32 19.17
C LEU A 460 -9.83 7.40 19.27
N GLN A 461 -10.13 8.03 18.15
CA GLN A 461 -11.22 8.99 17.99
C GLN A 461 -12.26 8.41 17.02
N VAL A 462 -13.43 8.11 17.58
CA VAL A 462 -14.60 7.64 16.82
C VAL A 462 -15.59 8.80 16.68
N SER A 463 -15.90 9.16 15.44
CA SER A 463 -16.94 10.11 15.08
C SER A 463 -18.21 9.39 14.61
N THR A 464 -19.16 10.12 14.03
CA THR A 464 -20.44 9.57 13.58
C THR A 464 -20.22 8.37 12.65
N PRO A 465 -20.74 7.18 12.98
CA PRO A 465 -20.70 6.02 12.11
C PRO A 465 -21.67 6.20 10.94
N ASP A 466 -21.80 5.17 10.09
CA ASP A 466 -22.94 5.08 9.18
C ASP A 466 -24.25 5.18 9.99
N THR A 467 -25.14 6.07 9.57
CA THR A 467 -26.44 6.29 10.24
C THR A 467 -27.57 5.50 9.59
N THR A 468 -27.32 4.83 8.47
CA THR A 468 -28.32 4.02 7.77
C THR A 468 -28.44 2.61 8.33
N THR A 469 -27.38 2.10 8.96
CA THR A 469 -27.35 0.80 9.63
C THR A 469 -26.63 0.89 10.98
N PRO A 470 -27.08 0.17 12.02
CA PRO A 470 -26.38 0.15 13.31
C PRO A 470 -24.92 -0.29 13.17
N ALA A 471 -24.00 0.48 13.76
CA ALA A 471 -22.57 0.20 13.69
C ALA A 471 -22.04 -0.56 14.91
N SER A 472 -20.88 -1.20 14.78
CA SER A 472 -20.21 -1.92 15.88
C SER A 472 -18.78 -1.46 16.11
N ILE A 473 -18.36 -1.48 17.38
CA ILE A 473 -16.99 -1.17 17.82
C ILE A 473 -16.50 -2.28 18.74
N GLU A 474 -15.33 -2.83 18.43
CA GLU A 474 -14.54 -3.67 19.32
C GLU A 474 -13.20 -2.97 19.56
N ALA A 475 -12.90 -2.64 20.82
CA ALA A 475 -11.61 -2.11 21.25
C ALA A 475 -11.05 -2.99 22.36
N ILE A 476 -10.28 -4.02 22.00
CA ILE A 476 -9.92 -5.11 22.91
C ILE A 476 -8.40 -5.23 23.09
N GLY A 477 -7.93 -5.30 24.34
CA GLY A 477 -6.54 -5.65 24.64
C GLY A 477 -5.51 -4.60 24.23
N ASN A 478 -5.91 -3.34 24.06
CA ASN A 478 -5.01 -2.27 23.66
C ASN A 478 -4.22 -1.70 24.85
N VAL A 479 -3.05 -1.14 24.55
CA VAL A 479 -2.19 -0.45 25.51
C VAL A 479 -2.04 1.01 25.09
N PHE A 480 -2.45 1.92 25.97
CA PHE A 480 -2.36 3.36 25.75
C PHE A 480 -1.43 3.97 26.80
N GLU A 481 -0.37 4.63 26.37
CA GLU A 481 0.57 5.29 27.28
C GLU A 481 0.72 6.75 26.85
N ASP A 482 0.46 7.68 27.77
CA ASP A 482 0.67 9.11 27.53
C ASP A 482 -0.06 9.61 26.27
N CYS A 483 -1.34 9.24 26.15
CA CYS A 483 -2.24 9.67 25.08
C CYS A 483 -3.16 10.79 25.58
N SER A 484 -3.73 11.59 24.68
CA SER A 484 -4.28 12.91 25.01
C SER A 484 -3.24 13.77 25.73
N ASN A 485 -1.98 13.65 25.29
CA ASN A 485 -0.86 14.38 25.84
C ASN A 485 -0.85 15.84 25.33
N THR A 486 -1.79 16.61 25.88
CA THR A 486 -1.97 18.04 25.59
C THR A 486 -2.02 18.85 26.88
N THR A 487 -1.63 20.12 26.79
CA THR A 487 -1.79 21.10 27.88
C THR A 487 -3.14 21.81 27.87
N LEU A 488 -3.98 21.58 26.85
CA LEU A 488 -5.34 22.13 26.78
C LEU A 488 -6.25 21.49 27.84
N GLY A 489 -6.79 22.31 28.75
CA GLY A 489 -7.78 21.90 29.74
C GLY A 489 -9.21 21.97 29.20
N GLY A 490 -10.04 20.98 29.52
CA GLY A 490 -11.47 20.96 29.16
C GLY A 490 -12.08 19.55 29.09
N GLY A 491 -13.40 19.43 29.28
CA GLY A 491 -14.11 18.14 29.43
C GLY A 491 -14.03 17.19 28.23
N ALA A 492 -13.84 17.71 27.01
CA ALA A 492 -13.79 16.91 25.78
C ALA A 492 -12.45 16.19 25.55
N TYR A 493 -11.40 16.44 26.34
CA TYR A 493 -10.01 16.12 25.98
C TYR A 493 -9.29 15.24 27.01
N ASN A 494 -10.02 14.28 27.57
CA ASN A 494 -9.66 13.65 28.83
C ASN A 494 -9.64 12.11 28.79
N SER A 495 -9.35 11.52 27.62
CA SER A 495 -9.46 10.06 27.45
C SER A 495 -8.50 9.46 26.43
N ALA A 496 -8.15 8.17 26.58
CA ALA A 496 -7.42 7.44 25.54
C ALA A 496 -8.30 7.13 24.32
N ILE A 497 -9.53 6.66 24.57
CA ILE A 497 -10.55 6.38 23.55
C ILE A 497 -11.68 7.39 23.71
N ALA A 498 -12.18 7.94 22.61
CA ALA A 498 -13.36 8.77 22.66
C ALA A 498 -14.32 8.47 21.52
N ILE A 499 -15.56 8.20 21.89
CA ILE A 499 -16.69 7.97 21.01
C ILE A 499 -17.55 9.22 21.07
N ALA A 500 -17.41 10.07 20.05
CA ALA A 500 -18.03 11.38 19.97
C ALA A 500 -18.78 11.60 18.64
N PRO A 501 -19.82 10.78 18.36
CA PRO A 501 -20.64 10.91 17.17
C PRO A 501 -21.70 12.02 17.31
N ALA A 502 -22.39 12.33 16.21
CA ALA A 502 -23.73 12.92 16.24
C ALA A 502 -24.78 11.83 16.57
N ALA A 503 -26.08 12.14 16.48
CA ALA A 503 -27.13 11.16 16.74
C ALA A 503 -27.02 9.95 15.80
N CYS A 504 -26.92 8.75 16.36
CA CYS A 504 -26.74 7.49 15.63
C CYS A 504 -27.13 6.29 16.49
N VAL A 505 -27.11 5.10 15.87
CA VAL A 505 -27.35 3.82 16.54
C VAL A 505 -26.10 2.96 16.47
N PHE A 506 -25.67 2.43 17.61
CA PHE A 506 -24.70 1.36 17.69
C PHE A 506 -25.41 0.05 18.05
N ASP A 507 -25.07 -1.01 17.33
CA ASP A 507 -25.49 -2.36 17.68
C ASP A 507 -24.71 -2.86 18.90
N ARG A 508 -23.38 -2.71 18.86
CA ARG A 508 -22.51 -3.13 19.96
C ARG A 508 -21.31 -2.22 20.12
N ILE A 509 -20.98 -1.90 21.36
CA ILE A 509 -19.70 -1.30 21.75
C ILE A 509 -19.07 -2.22 22.80
N SER A 510 -17.93 -2.82 22.48
CA SER A 510 -17.15 -3.66 23.41
C SER A 510 -15.77 -3.05 23.62
N ILE A 511 -15.44 -2.68 24.86
CA ILE A 511 -14.17 -2.08 25.26
C ILE A 511 -13.60 -2.93 26.39
N SER A 512 -12.77 -3.93 26.11
CA SER A 512 -12.35 -4.91 27.12
C SER A 512 -10.86 -5.19 27.15
N GLY A 513 -10.33 -5.49 28.34
CA GLY A 513 -8.92 -5.89 28.50
C GLY A 513 -7.90 -4.80 28.16
N ASN A 514 -8.30 -3.52 28.07
CA ASN A 514 -7.40 -2.44 27.69
C ASN A 514 -6.63 -1.92 28.91
N THR A 515 -5.41 -1.42 28.69
CA THR A 515 -4.61 -0.74 29.71
C THR A 515 -4.36 0.69 29.28
N ALA A 516 -4.61 1.66 30.16
CA ALA A 516 -4.26 3.07 29.95
C ALA A 516 -3.40 3.61 31.09
N LYS A 517 -2.39 4.39 30.74
CA LYS A 517 -1.46 5.01 31.69
C LYS A 517 -1.22 6.46 31.30
N LYS A 518 -1.43 7.39 32.24
CA LYS A 518 -1.24 8.83 32.01
C LYS A 518 -2.10 9.39 30.86
N CYS A 519 -3.25 8.80 30.57
CA CYS A 519 -4.15 9.24 29.50
C CYS A 519 -5.17 10.29 29.97
N LYS A 520 -4.75 11.24 30.81
CA LYS A 520 -5.59 12.22 31.52
C LYS A 520 -6.60 11.57 32.48
N THR A 521 -7.90 11.65 32.20
CA THR A 521 -8.93 11.33 33.22
C THR A 521 -9.53 9.93 33.06
N TYR A 522 -9.82 9.51 31.83
CA TYR A 522 -10.61 8.31 31.53
C TYR A 522 -9.86 7.38 30.56
N LEU A 523 -10.09 6.06 30.64
CA LEU A 523 -9.66 5.19 29.53
C LEU A 523 -10.54 5.45 28.31
N TRP A 524 -11.85 5.44 28.48
CA TRP A 524 -12.80 5.76 27.41
C TRP A 524 -13.89 6.74 27.84
N VAL A 525 -14.38 7.52 26.87
CA VAL A 525 -15.53 8.43 27.04
C VAL A 525 -16.49 8.26 25.87
N ILE A 526 -17.80 8.25 26.17
CA ILE A 526 -18.89 8.43 25.22
C ILE A 526 -19.49 9.83 25.44
N THR A 527 -19.38 10.73 24.46
CA THR A 527 -19.72 12.15 24.63
C THR A 527 -21.19 12.48 24.33
N ASP A 528 -21.49 13.78 24.32
CA ASP A 528 -22.78 14.43 24.59
C ASP A 528 -23.86 14.41 23.48
N ALA A 529 -23.83 13.43 22.58
CA ALA A 529 -24.86 13.30 21.54
C ALA A 529 -25.97 12.32 21.93
N ALA A 530 -27.18 12.53 21.38
CA ALA A 530 -28.30 11.61 21.52
C ALA A 530 -28.05 10.35 20.68
N ILE A 531 -27.37 9.36 21.26
CA ILE A 531 -27.10 8.07 20.62
C ILE A 531 -27.88 6.94 21.27
N THR A 532 -28.24 5.94 20.47
CA THR A 532 -28.77 4.66 20.94
C THR A 532 -27.67 3.61 20.89
N ILE A 533 -27.50 2.84 21.96
CA ILE A 533 -26.56 1.71 22.00
C ILE A 533 -27.35 0.47 22.44
N ASN A 534 -27.41 -0.56 21.59
CA ASN A 534 -28.15 -1.78 21.94
C ASN A 534 -27.39 -2.60 23.00
N GLU A 535 -26.07 -2.72 22.86
CA GLU A 535 -25.23 -3.48 23.78
C GLU A 535 -23.92 -2.73 24.08
N LEU A 536 -23.60 -2.59 25.38
CA LEU A 536 -22.37 -1.94 25.84
C LEU A 536 -21.64 -2.82 26.86
N GLU A 537 -20.43 -3.24 26.52
CA GLU A 537 -19.56 -4.01 27.39
C GLU A 537 -18.26 -3.26 27.67
N SER A 538 -17.90 -3.11 28.94
CA SER A 538 -16.61 -2.56 29.36
C SER A 538 -16.08 -3.26 30.62
N PHE A 539 -15.29 -4.31 30.43
CA PHE A 539 -14.74 -5.13 31.51
C PHE A 539 -13.23 -5.32 31.36
N ASP A 540 -12.57 -5.71 32.45
CA ASP A 540 -11.12 -6.01 32.51
C ASP A 540 -10.20 -4.89 32.02
N ASN A 541 -10.68 -3.65 32.04
CA ASN A 541 -9.88 -2.48 31.74
C ASN A 541 -9.07 -2.06 32.97
N MET A 542 -7.81 -1.66 32.75
CA MET A 542 -6.89 -1.21 33.77
C MET A 542 -6.44 0.22 33.51
N ILE A 543 -6.44 1.04 34.56
CA ILE A 543 -5.90 2.40 34.54
C ILE A 543 -4.82 2.56 35.62
N ASP A 544 -3.88 3.48 35.42
CA ASP A 544 -2.91 3.83 36.45
C ASP A 544 -3.45 4.88 37.44
N ALA A 545 -2.76 5.05 38.57
CA ALA A 545 -3.19 5.95 39.65
C ALA A 545 -3.27 7.44 39.27
N SER A 546 -2.78 7.82 38.09
CA SER A 546 -2.89 9.18 37.57
C SER A 546 -4.27 9.48 36.96
N MET A 547 -5.03 8.44 36.63
CA MET A 547 -6.34 8.52 35.99
C MET A 547 -7.46 8.35 37.03
N LYS A 548 -8.66 8.83 36.71
CA LYS A 548 -9.80 8.80 37.64
C LYS A 548 -10.65 7.55 37.49
N GLN A 549 -11.07 7.23 36.27
CA GLN A 549 -12.08 6.19 36.00
C GLN A 549 -11.77 5.43 34.70
N THR A 550 -12.22 4.18 34.61
CA THR A 550 -12.07 3.39 33.38
C THR A 550 -12.96 3.94 32.26
N GLY A 551 -14.20 4.31 32.55
CA GLY A 551 -15.16 4.78 31.54
C GLY A 551 -16.05 5.91 32.03
N SER A 552 -16.62 6.68 31.09
CA SER A 552 -17.65 7.67 31.38
C SER A 552 -18.64 7.83 30.22
N ILE A 553 -19.91 8.02 30.56
CA ILE A 553 -21.04 8.15 29.64
C ILE A 553 -21.70 9.53 29.84
N GLY A 554 -21.90 10.27 28.73
CA GLY A 554 -22.07 11.74 28.67
C GLY A 554 -23.07 12.46 29.58
N TRP A 555 -22.82 13.76 29.71
CA TRP A 555 -23.63 14.77 30.41
C TRP A 555 -24.98 15.01 29.71
N ASN A 556 -25.14 14.56 28.46
CA ASN A 556 -26.32 14.71 27.58
C ASN A 556 -27.07 13.41 27.20
N ASN A 557 -26.99 12.34 27.99
CA ASN A 557 -27.95 11.22 27.96
C ASN A 557 -27.94 10.29 26.73
N PRO A 558 -26.88 9.49 26.49
CA PRO A 558 -27.04 8.35 25.60
C PRO A 558 -28.14 7.42 26.12
N VAL A 559 -28.93 6.90 25.19
CA VAL A 559 -30.03 5.96 25.43
C VAL A 559 -29.51 4.56 25.21
N LEU A 560 -29.56 3.72 26.25
CA LEU A 560 -29.23 2.30 26.12
C LEU A 560 -30.52 1.52 25.86
N ALA A 561 -30.53 0.71 24.80
CA ALA A 561 -31.64 -0.18 24.52
C ALA A 561 -31.68 -1.33 25.56
N PRO A 562 -32.76 -2.14 25.61
CA PRO A 562 -32.81 -3.31 26.48
C PRO A 562 -31.65 -4.27 26.18
N GLY A 563 -30.83 -4.55 27.21
CA GLY A 563 -29.60 -5.35 27.10
C GLY A 563 -28.80 -5.37 28.41
N SER A 564 -27.72 -6.16 28.47
CA SER A 564 -26.79 -6.17 29.60
C SER A 564 -25.63 -5.21 29.38
N ILE A 565 -25.43 -4.30 30.32
CA ILE A 565 -24.27 -3.42 30.41
C ILE A 565 -23.35 -4.00 31.48
N GLN A 566 -22.10 -4.28 31.13
CA GLN A 566 -21.11 -4.75 32.11
C GLN A 566 -20.02 -3.70 32.25
N LEU A 567 -19.82 -3.19 33.47
CA LEU A 567 -18.80 -2.21 33.79
C LEU A 567 -17.87 -2.77 34.88
N ARG A 568 -16.56 -2.72 34.65
CA ARG A 568 -15.55 -2.99 35.69
C ARG A 568 -14.86 -1.69 36.08
N HIS A 569 -15.04 -1.26 37.33
CA HIS A 569 -14.32 -0.13 37.93
C HIS A 569 -13.18 -0.67 38.80
N THR A 570 -11.99 -0.10 38.68
CA THR A 570 -10.84 -0.42 39.55
C THR A 570 -10.61 0.66 40.62
N ASP A 571 -11.41 1.72 40.61
CA ASP A 571 -11.43 2.82 41.57
C ASP A 571 -12.63 2.70 42.53
N ASN A 572 -12.48 3.20 43.76
CA ASN A 572 -13.49 3.13 44.83
C ASN A 572 -14.69 4.10 44.63
N MET A 573 -15.00 4.51 43.40
CA MET A 573 -16.13 5.41 43.11
C MET A 573 -17.44 4.62 42.98
N PRO A 574 -18.50 4.95 43.74
CA PRO A 574 -19.80 4.30 43.58
C PRO A 574 -20.41 4.67 42.23
N ALA A 575 -20.79 3.66 41.46
CA ALA A 575 -21.60 3.81 40.26
C ALA A 575 -23.06 4.05 40.66
N GLU A 576 -23.50 5.30 40.85
CA GLU A 576 -24.87 5.58 40.41
C GLU A 576 -24.78 5.86 38.91
N PRO A 577 -25.39 5.02 38.06
CA PRO A 577 -25.36 5.29 36.64
C PRO A 577 -26.27 6.49 36.35
N SER A 578 -25.66 7.63 36.00
CA SER A 578 -26.36 8.77 35.40
C SER A 578 -26.74 8.49 33.93
N VAL A 579 -27.21 7.27 33.66
CA VAL A 579 -27.39 6.72 32.31
C VAL A 579 -28.88 6.62 32.02
N ARG A 580 -29.30 7.05 30.82
CA ARG A 580 -30.67 6.81 30.34
C ARG A 580 -30.73 5.43 29.71
N ALA A 581 -31.69 4.63 30.15
CA ALA A 581 -31.90 3.30 29.62
C ALA A 581 -33.39 2.94 29.61
N SER A 582 -33.75 2.04 28.71
CA SER A 582 -35.06 1.39 28.65
C SER A 582 -35.31 0.48 29.85
N VAL A 583 -36.58 0.24 30.18
CA VAL A 583 -36.97 -0.74 31.22
C VAL A 583 -36.38 -2.12 30.89
N GLY A 584 -35.84 -2.80 31.90
CA GLY A 584 -35.20 -4.10 31.75
C GLY A 584 -33.71 -4.04 31.42
N SER A 585 -33.14 -2.85 31.16
CA SER A 585 -31.69 -2.70 31.07
C SER A 585 -31.02 -2.98 32.41
N VAL A 586 -29.87 -3.64 32.37
CA VAL A 586 -29.11 -4.06 33.55
C VAL A 586 -27.69 -3.50 33.47
N ILE A 587 -27.18 -2.95 34.56
CA ILE A 587 -25.77 -2.59 34.73
C ILE A 587 -25.18 -3.52 35.80
N LEU A 588 -24.24 -4.38 35.42
CA LEU A 588 -23.49 -5.21 36.35
C LEU A 588 -22.16 -4.53 36.67
N ASP A 589 -21.95 -4.18 37.94
CA ASP A 589 -20.64 -3.86 38.48
C ASP A 589 -19.97 -5.18 38.92
N ALA A 590 -19.08 -5.69 38.07
CA ALA A 590 -18.39 -6.94 38.33
C ALA A 590 -17.38 -6.87 39.50
N THR A 591 -17.01 -5.65 39.95
CA THR A 591 -16.08 -5.45 41.06
C THR A 591 -16.81 -5.55 42.40
N THR A 592 -17.96 -4.88 42.53
CA THR A 592 -18.74 -4.88 43.77
C THR A 592 -19.78 -6.00 43.81
N GLY A 593 -20.08 -6.62 42.66
CA GLY A 593 -21.17 -7.58 42.51
C GLY A 593 -22.56 -6.92 42.54
N VAL A 594 -22.63 -5.58 42.55
CA VAL A 594 -23.89 -4.85 42.53
C VAL A 594 -24.45 -4.85 41.11
N GLN A 595 -25.68 -5.31 40.96
CA GLN A 595 -26.42 -5.25 39.72
C GLN A 595 -27.49 -4.14 39.83
N TRP A 596 -27.44 -3.14 38.97
CA TRP A 596 -28.47 -2.12 38.86
C TRP A 596 -29.45 -2.49 37.76
N GLU A 597 -30.73 -2.52 38.09
CA GLU A 597 -31.80 -2.84 37.16
C GLU A 597 -32.66 -1.60 36.92
N ARG A 598 -32.95 -1.31 35.65
CA ARG A 598 -33.84 -0.22 35.26
C ARG A 598 -35.31 -0.66 35.40
N ILE A 599 -35.99 -0.15 36.43
CA ILE A 599 -37.35 -0.58 36.78
C ILE A 599 -38.46 0.45 36.45
N GLY A 600 -38.12 1.73 36.28
CA GLY A 600 -39.11 2.78 36.02
C GLY A 600 -39.47 2.90 34.54
N ALA A 601 -40.75 3.10 34.22
CA ALA A 601 -41.23 3.26 32.85
C ALA A 601 -40.54 4.42 32.09
N GLY A 602 -40.25 4.20 30.80
CA GLY A 602 -39.62 5.17 29.91
C GLY A 602 -38.11 5.39 30.11
N GLU A 603 -37.50 6.09 29.15
CA GLU A 603 -36.06 6.39 29.11
C GLU A 603 -35.71 7.58 30.02
N SER A 604 -35.40 7.31 31.29
CA SER A 604 -35.04 8.32 32.30
C SER A 604 -33.74 7.99 33.03
N ARG A 605 -33.11 9.02 33.60
CA ARG A 605 -31.91 8.91 34.47
C ARG A 605 -32.23 8.33 35.85
N VAL A 606 -33.49 8.41 36.28
CA VAL A 606 -33.92 8.04 37.63
C VAL A 606 -34.71 6.73 37.62
N GLY A 607 -34.63 5.96 38.69
CA GLY A 607 -35.29 4.65 38.81
C GLY A 607 -34.41 3.47 38.39
N TRP A 608 -33.11 3.59 38.66
CA TRP A 608 -32.19 2.46 38.75
C TRP A 608 -32.29 1.88 40.15
N ALA A 609 -32.60 0.59 40.25
CA ALA A 609 -32.67 -0.10 41.53
C ALA A 609 -31.50 -1.07 41.66
N ALA A 610 -30.69 -0.91 42.71
CA ALA A 610 -29.60 -1.83 42.98
C ALA A 610 -30.14 -3.20 43.42
N ARG A 611 -29.37 -4.24 43.13
CA ARG A 611 -29.49 -5.61 43.61
C ARG A 611 -28.10 -5.99 44.11
N SER A 612 -27.97 -6.21 45.40
CA SER A 612 -26.69 -6.57 46.02
C SER A 612 -26.89 -7.59 47.13
N VAL A 613 -25.79 -8.04 47.74
CA VAL A 613 -25.78 -8.97 48.87
C VAL A 613 -25.04 -8.31 50.03
N GLY A 614 -25.53 -8.44 51.26
CA GLY A 614 -24.90 -7.85 52.44
C GLY A 614 -25.48 -8.37 53.76
N ASN A 615 -24.81 -8.05 54.88
CA ASN A 615 -25.18 -8.56 56.20
C ASN A 615 -26.25 -7.69 56.91
N ALA A 616 -26.57 -6.52 56.37
CA ALA A 616 -27.49 -5.53 56.94
C ALA A 616 -27.96 -4.54 55.85
N PRO A 617 -28.99 -3.72 56.10
CA PRO A 617 -29.32 -2.58 55.23
C PRO A 617 -28.14 -1.60 55.12
N PRO A 618 -27.94 -0.95 53.96
CA PRO A 618 -26.95 0.11 53.79
C PRO A 618 -27.15 1.28 54.76
N THR A 619 -26.05 1.76 55.36
CA THR A 619 -26.03 2.93 56.26
C THR A 619 -25.39 4.17 55.62
N THR A 620 -24.79 4.01 54.44
CA THR A 620 -24.10 5.06 53.67
C THR A 620 -24.47 4.97 52.18
N ASN A 621 -23.99 5.93 51.38
CA ASN A 621 -24.25 6.06 49.93
C ASN A 621 -25.72 6.35 49.59
N TYR A 622 -26.02 6.73 48.36
CA TYR A 622 -27.37 6.99 47.89
C TYR A 622 -28.03 5.73 47.33
N TRP A 623 -29.31 5.51 47.63
CA TRP A 623 -30.08 4.34 47.16
C TRP A 623 -31.47 4.74 46.72
N SER A 624 -31.85 4.30 45.51
CA SER A 624 -33.20 4.48 44.96
C SER A 624 -34.21 3.51 45.55
N ILE A 625 -35.46 3.94 45.66
CA ILE A 625 -36.61 3.08 45.96
C ILE A 625 -36.63 1.84 45.06
N GLY A 626 -36.96 0.69 45.64
CA GLY A 626 -36.95 -0.60 44.95
C GLY A 626 -35.58 -1.28 44.90
N SER A 627 -34.49 -0.64 45.36
CA SER A 627 -33.19 -1.29 45.55
C SER A 627 -33.27 -2.39 46.62
N ARG A 628 -32.60 -3.52 46.42
CA ARG A 628 -32.65 -4.70 47.30
C ARG A 628 -31.25 -5.14 47.71
N VAL A 629 -31.12 -5.54 48.98
CA VAL A 629 -29.95 -6.22 49.53
C VAL A 629 -30.39 -7.58 50.05
N LEU A 630 -29.91 -8.66 49.46
CA LEU A 630 -30.14 -10.02 49.96
C LEU A 630 -29.24 -10.29 51.17
N ASN A 631 -29.78 -10.95 52.19
CA ASN A 631 -29.03 -11.26 53.40
C ASN A 631 -27.94 -12.29 53.10
N ALA A 632 -26.67 -11.89 53.23
CA ALA A 632 -25.53 -12.75 52.97
C ALA A 632 -25.32 -13.83 54.04
N VAL A 633 -25.92 -13.68 55.22
CA VAL A 633 -25.79 -14.61 56.35
C VAL A 633 -27.18 -14.88 56.96
N PRO A 634 -28.06 -15.65 56.28
CA PRO A 634 -29.40 -15.94 56.78
C PRO A 634 -29.36 -16.71 58.10
N ALA A 635 -30.16 -16.28 59.09
CA ALA A 635 -30.29 -16.94 60.38
C ALA A 635 -31.76 -16.91 60.86
N THR A 636 -32.15 -17.85 61.72
CA THR A 636 -33.50 -17.90 62.29
C THR A 636 -33.85 -16.56 62.96
N GLY A 637 -34.98 -15.95 62.57
CA GLY A 637 -35.43 -14.65 63.06
C GLY A 637 -34.88 -13.43 62.31
N GLN A 638 -33.99 -13.63 61.33
CA GLN A 638 -33.53 -12.57 60.42
C GLN A 638 -34.31 -12.58 59.11
N PRO A 639 -34.48 -11.44 58.43
CA PRO A 639 -35.15 -11.41 57.13
C PRO A 639 -34.27 -11.96 56.01
N GLU A 640 -34.90 -12.43 54.93
CA GLU A 640 -34.24 -12.89 53.69
C GLU A 640 -33.45 -11.78 52.98
N GLY A 641 -33.78 -10.52 53.29
CA GLY A 641 -33.09 -9.34 52.81
C GLY A 641 -33.87 -8.08 53.15
N TRP A 642 -33.44 -6.97 52.58
CA TRP A 642 -34.03 -5.65 52.78
C TRP A 642 -34.28 -4.96 51.43
N VAL A 643 -35.28 -4.09 51.38
CA VAL A 643 -35.56 -3.22 50.24
C VAL A 643 -35.68 -1.78 50.67
N CYS A 644 -35.19 -0.88 49.82
CA CYS A 644 -35.35 0.55 49.97
C CYS A 644 -36.79 0.93 49.60
N VAL A 645 -37.55 1.45 50.56
CA VAL A 645 -38.94 1.91 50.38
C VAL A 645 -39.04 3.43 50.19
N THR A 646 -37.94 4.16 50.42
CA THR A 646 -37.86 5.60 50.18
C THR A 646 -36.45 5.97 49.78
N THR A 647 -36.29 6.57 48.61
CA THR A 647 -34.99 7.00 48.08
C THR A 647 -34.25 7.95 49.04
N GLY A 648 -32.94 7.82 49.21
CA GLY A 648 -32.12 8.74 49.99
C GLY A 648 -30.68 8.28 50.23
N THR A 649 -29.95 9.00 51.10
CA THR A 649 -28.57 8.68 51.50
C THR A 649 -28.54 8.25 52.97
N PRO A 650 -28.82 6.98 53.33
CA PRO A 650 -28.93 5.79 52.46
C PRO A 650 -30.34 5.32 52.09
N GLY A 651 -31.37 6.15 52.34
CA GLY A 651 -32.77 5.79 52.08
C GLY A 651 -33.39 5.02 53.25
N THR A 652 -34.70 4.79 53.19
CA THR A 652 -35.43 4.06 54.24
C THR A 652 -35.55 2.60 53.85
N TRP A 653 -35.06 1.69 54.69
CA TRP A 653 -35.02 0.26 54.40
C TRP A 653 -36.04 -0.53 55.24
N LYS A 654 -36.65 -1.54 54.63
CA LYS A 654 -37.56 -2.48 55.30
C LYS A 654 -37.17 -3.92 55.00
N PRO A 655 -37.36 -4.85 55.96
CA PRO A 655 -37.26 -6.29 55.69
C PRO A 655 -38.17 -6.72 54.54
N LEU A 656 -37.69 -7.57 53.63
CA LEU A 656 -38.48 -8.10 52.50
C LEU A 656 -39.74 -8.86 52.95
N ALA A 657 -39.72 -9.47 54.15
CA ALA A 657 -40.84 -10.18 54.74
C ALA A 657 -42.03 -9.28 55.18
N ASN A 658 -41.86 -7.95 55.20
CA ASN A 658 -42.84 -7.00 55.77
C ASN A 658 -43.55 -6.13 54.72
N ILE A 659 -43.66 -6.60 53.47
CA ILE A 659 -44.21 -5.83 52.35
C ILE A 659 -45.40 -6.62 51.81
N GLN A 660 -46.61 -6.13 52.12
CA GLN A 660 -47.87 -6.63 51.55
C GLN A 660 -48.08 -6.10 50.14
#